data_AF-A0A831X7R5-F1
#
_entry.id   AF-A0A831X7R5-F1
#
_cell.length_a   1.000
_cell.length_b   1.000
_cell.length_c   1.000
_cell.angle_alpha   90.00
_cell.angle_beta   90.00
_cell.angle_gamma   90.00
#
_symmetry.space_group_name_H-M   'P 1'
#
loop_
_entity.id
_entity.type
_entity.pdbx_description
1 polymer ?
#
loop_
_entity_poly.entity_id
_entity_poly.type
_entity_poly.pdbx_seq_one_letter_code
_entity_poly.pdbx_strand_id
1 'polypeptide(L)'
;MRLRSREGLAHALKALGLLLLVALCQCEQKRDAGQEPLSPRVISNYARPATVLIVTTSEARARIPLFTEDSLNKERLLEKTLEFIEASNISPYAIEYHQQEIISFMTAEIVANLTDYLKPARYTTKSYSVVHTGTGFFVSPDGYLITNAHVVAPDHAQLELWITLNYLNEEIETLADEFATLFSTGISLGTGLTLSEQGMETLREQSRLLYAQYVSVESIDTQKPKVLLTQLTGGALQLENALTAEVVTKGEPAPGKDVAVLKVDGANYFFLELGDSAQAQQGDTLFAYGYPGDVTFAEEFTPASQAEPTLTQGALSGRRALKEGWESIQIDATIKPGNSGGPILNTRGEVIGIAAFTIGAEQPTPFIVPASIVREFLGRANVRVGEVNASTLNRLYREAVLDVERSHYKAAMPKLEQIEAIRPNVPAVQKLRETAQLGILEGRDRTPNPYLYYAIAAGGAIVLLLIVGGALAARSRRKARASAHHMPRPATPDPHLTHAPTVLADAPTRYRLTVQTVTGESFECAVPPQGLSIGRASDNDLALDDRLVILEALERRHPDLVFDLRLGMLPQPYASLLPSRRPGWREEGLREPRVTIDEYRRAVGAAADGAIASARGNAERLAALIEELDGVRKAGREEMLLEALAAFARRRYADDARDRVRRAVRKRLRLDEQRWQRPFPLRPSALQLARLYRALAPRDPVLRHAWMFDAFMPDLPGALSNTKARDRVLRRHRIRAIREIVRARGIPGVFRLGERARFPRLVGTATARAGLDPRDLIREAISRNA
;
A
#
# COMPACT_ATOMS: atom_id res chain seq x y z
N MET A 1 36.13 82.18 -5.25
CA MET A 1 36.16 80.91 -4.49
C MET A 1 35.96 79.77 -5.49
N ARG A 2 36.96 79.17 -6.16
CA ARG A 2 38.09 78.32 -5.69
C ARG A 2 37.69 77.27 -4.63
N LEU A 3 38.00 76.01 -4.94
CA LEU A 3 37.87 74.75 -4.19
C LEU A 3 36.52 74.02 -4.29
N ARG A 4 36.37 73.11 -5.28
CA ARG A 4 35.46 71.93 -5.18
C ARG A 4 35.61 70.86 -6.27
N SER A 5 36.59 70.94 -7.18
CA SER A 5 36.71 69.96 -8.29
C SER A 5 37.71 68.81 -8.06
N ARG A 6 38.49 68.82 -6.97
CA ARG A 6 39.39 67.70 -6.60
C ARG A 6 38.73 66.67 -5.67
N GLU A 7 37.80 67.09 -4.81
CA GLU A 7 37.13 66.18 -3.86
C GLU A 7 36.17 65.22 -4.55
N GLY A 8 35.41 65.66 -5.55
CA GLY A 8 34.47 64.80 -6.27
C GLY A 8 35.14 63.66 -7.04
N LEU A 9 36.30 63.90 -7.64
CA LEU A 9 37.07 62.87 -8.35
C LEU A 9 37.72 61.87 -7.38
N ALA A 10 38.21 62.35 -6.24
CA ALA A 10 38.74 61.51 -5.18
C ALA A 10 37.66 60.65 -4.51
N HIS A 11 36.44 61.17 -4.35
CA HIS A 11 35.30 60.41 -3.83
C HIS A 11 34.80 59.37 -4.85
N ALA A 12 34.78 59.70 -6.14
CA ALA A 12 34.42 58.76 -7.20
C ALA A 12 35.44 57.63 -7.36
N LEU A 13 36.75 57.92 -7.28
CA LEU A 13 37.81 56.91 -7.32
C LEU A 13 37.87 56.08 -6.03
N LYS A 14 37.58 56.68 -4.87
CA LYS A 14 37.42 55.93 -3.61
C LYS A 14 36.17 55.04 -3.64
N ALA A 15 35.06 55.50 -4.21
CA ALA A 15 33.85 54.68 -4.37
C ALA A 15 34.05 53.53 -5.36
N LEU A 16 34.75 53.77 -6.48
CA LEU A 16 35.10 52.72 -7.45
C LEU A 16 36.13 51.74 -6.88
N GLY A 17 37.12 52.25 -6.13
CA GLY A 17 38.09 51.44 -5.40
C GLY A 17 37.45 50.61 -4.29
N LEU A 18 36.45 51.16 -3.57
CA LEU A 18 35.67 50.46 -2.56
C LEU A 18 34.71 49.43 -3.18
N LEU A 19 34.13 49.70 -4.35
CA LEU A 19 33.33 48.73 -5.11
C LEU A 19 34.19 47.58 -5.66
N LEU A 20 35.41 47.86 -6.14
CA LEU A 20 36.36 46.81 -6.53
C LEU A 20 36.92 46.05 -5.32
N LEU A 21 37.17 46.72 -4.19
CA LEU A 21 37.56 46.07 -2.94
C LEU A 21 36.41 45.25 -2.35
N VAL A 22 35.15 45.67 -2.48
CA VAL A 22 33.99 44.85 -2.07
C VAL A 22 33.79 43.67 -3.02
N ALA A 23 34.01 43.85 -4.33
CA ALA A 23 33.96 42.75 -5.29
C ALA A 23 35.13 41.76 -5.16
N LEU A 24 36.33 42.23 -4.76
CA LEU A 24 37.51 41.40 -4.50
C LEU A 24 37.47 40.79 -3.09
N CYS A 25 36.99 41.51 -2.07
CA CYS A 25 36.78 40.97 -0.71
C CYS A 25 35.62 39.97 -0.64
N GLN A 26 34.63 40.02 -1.54
CA GLN A 26 33.62 38.96 -1.66
C GLN A 26 34.16 37.67 -2.29
N CYS A 27 35.36 37.70 -2.88
CA CYS A 27 36.07 36.52 -3.37
C CYS A 27 37.03 35.92 -2.32
N GLU A 28 37.38 36.67 -1.28
CA GLU A 28 38.42 36.29 -0.31
C GLU A 28 37.93 36.31 1.16
N GLN A 29 36.62 36.36 1.36
CA GLN A 29 36.02 35.91 2.63
C GLN A 29 35.99 34.38 2.61
N LYS A 30 37.06 33.80 3.14
CA LYS A 30 37.14 32.42 3.65
C LYS A 30 35.83 32.13 4.41
N ARG A 31 34.89 31.47 3.73
CA ARG A 31 33.63 31.01 4.31
C ARG A 31 33.97 29.85 5.25
N ASP A 32 34.25 30.15 6.51
CA ASP A 32 33.93 29.27 7.64
C ASP A 32 32.42 29.33 7.94
N ALA A 33 31.59 29.42 6.89
CA ALA A 33 30.15 29.31 6.99
C ALA A 33 29.81 27.83 6.88
N GLY A 34 29.15 27.29 7.91
CA GLY A 34 28.70 25.90 7.95
C GLY A 34 28.13 25.46 6.59
N GLN A 35 28.62 24.33 6.10
CA GLN A 35 28.22 23.77 4.81
C GLN A 35 26.68 23.75 4.71
N GLU A 36 26.14 24.29 3.62
CA GLU A 36 24.70 24.22 3.36
C GLU A 36 24.23 22.77 3.43
N PRO A 37 23.05 22.51 4.02
CA PRO A 37 22.50 21.16 4.10
C PRO A 37 22.31 20.58 2.69
N LEU A 38 22.76 19.34 2.50
CA LEU A 38 22.63 18.63 1.23
C LEU A 38 21.16 18.30 0.95
N SER A 39 20.80 18.26 -0.33
CA SER A 39 19.47 17.81 -0.74
C SER A 39 19.30 16.30 -0.44
N PRO A 40 18.08 15.82 -0.14
CA PRO A 40 17.82 14.39 0.06
C PRO A 40 18.28 13.53 -1.13
N ARG A 41 18.24 14.08 -2.35
CA ARG A 41 18.71 13.42 -3.57
C ARG A 41 20.23 13.22 -3.56
N VAL A 42 21.00 14.22 -3.14
CA VAL A 42 22.47 14.11 -2.99
C VAL A 42 22.81 13.10 -1.91
N ILE A 43 22.12 13.12 -0.77
CA ILE A 43 22.32 12.16 0.34
C ILE A 43 22.06 10.73 -0.14
N SER A 44 20.96 10.50 -0.85
CA SER A 44 20.63 9.20 -1.47
C SER A 44 21.75 8.72 -2.40
N ASN A 45 22.27 9.60 -3.26
CA ASN A 45 23.36 9.24 -4.17
C ASN A 45 24.67 8.91 -3.41
N TYR A 46 25.01 9.65 -2.35
CA TYR A 46 26.19 9.35 -1.53
C TYR A 46 26.09 7.99 -0.83
N ALA A 47 24.89 7.63 -0.35
CA ALA A 47 24.66 6.37 0.35
C ALA A 47 24.56 5.16 -0.58
N ARG A 48 24.05 5.35 -1.81
CA ARG A 48 23.73 4.26 -2.74
C ARG A 48 24.85 3.26 -2.98
N PRO A 49 26.10 3.65 -3.37
CA PRO A 49 27.13 2.67 -3.68
C PRO A 49 27.82 2.07 -2.45
N ALA A 50 27.61 2.66 -1.27
CA ALA A 50 28.22 2.22 -0.01
C ALA A 50 27.29 1.33 0.83
N THR A 51 25.98 1.35 0.57
CA THR A 51 24.96 0.58 1.30
C THR A 51 24.70 -0.74 0.58
N VAL A 52 24.54 -1.83 1.32
CA VAL A 52 24.44 -3.21 0.79
C VAL A 52 23.31 -3.98 1.48
N LEU A 53 22.75 -4.95 0.76
CA LEU A 53 21.82 -5.92 1.34
C LEU A 53 22.65 -7.04 1.97
N ILE A 54 22.39 -7.33 3.24
CA ILE A 54 22.98 -8.44 3.95
C ILE A 54 21.96 -9.55 4.02
N VAL A 55 22.38 -10.74 3.62
CA VAL A 55 21.59 -11.95 3.61
C VAL A 55 22.29 -12.99 4.46
N THR A 56 21.66 -13.39 5.56
CA THR A 56 22.14 -14.46 6.43
C THR A 56 21.24 -15.67 6.21
N THR A 57 21.82 -16.75 5.71
CA THR A 57 21.10 -18.02 5.50
C THR A 57 21.28 -18.93 6.69
N SER A 58 20.19 -19.50 7.18
CA SER A 58 20.20 -20.50 8.23
C SER A 58 19.52 -21.77 7.76
N GLU A 59 20.01 -22.93 8.17
CA GLU A 59 19.31 -24.20 7.99
C GLU A 59 18.58 -24.55 9.28
N ALA A 60 17.26 -24.54 9.22
CA ALA A 60 16.42 -24.96 10.33
C ALA A 60 15.95 -26.40 10.10
N ARG A 61 16.17 -27.27 11.09
CA ARG A 61 15.59 -28.61 11.11
C ARG A 61 14.36 -28.58 11.99
N ALA A 62 13.20 -28.94 11.43
CA ALA A 62 11.96 -29.07 12.18
C ALA A 62 11.59 -30.53 12.36
N ARG A 63 11.08 -30.84 13.55
CA ARG A 63 10.55 -32.13 13.93
C ARG A 63 9.07 -32.18 13.56
N ILE A 64 8.73 -33.08 12.64
CA ILE A 64 7.37 -33.25 12.10
C ILE A 64 6.77 -34.54 12.66
N PRO A 65 5.59 -34.49 13.29
CA PRO A 65 4.91 -35.68 13.82
C PRO A 65 4.38 -36.56 12.67
N LEU A 66 4.46 -37.88 12.86
CA LEU A 66 3.79 -38.86 11.99
C LEU A 66 2.74 -39.62 12.81
N PHE A 67 1.51 -39.58 12.31
CA PHE A 67 0.37 -40.27 12.90
C PHE A 67 0.09 -41.57 12.15
N THR A 68 -0.10 -42.67 12.88
CA THR A 68 -0.42 -44.00 12.34
C THR A 68 -1.67 -44.55 13.02
N GLU A 69 -2.14 -45.75 12.66
CA GLU A 69 -3.28 -46.39 13.35
C GLU A 69 -3.02 -46.58 14.86
N ASP A 70 -1.77 -46.81 15.25
CA ASP A 70 -1.36 -46.94 16.66
C ASP A 70 -1.39 -45.60 17.43
N SER A 71 -1.52 -44.48 16.72
CA SER A 71 -1.64 -43.15 17.33
C SER A 71 -2.98 -42.94 18.06
N LEU A 72 -4.00 -43.76 17.76
CA LEU A 72 -5.35 -43.60 18.30
C LEU A 72 -5.49 -44.16 19.71
N ASN A 73 -5.92 -43.32 20.65
CA ASN A 73 -6.31 -43.73 22.00
C ASN A 73 -7.66 -44.46 21.97
N LYS A 74 -7.60 -45.76 21.70
CA LYS A 74 -8.78 -46.65 21.59
C LYS A 74 -9.54 -46.78 22.92
N GLU A 75 -8.84 -46.70 24.06
CA GLU A 75 -9.46 -46.80 25.39
C GLU A 75 -10.36 -45.60 25.67
N ARG A 76 -9.86 -44.37 25.45
CA ARG A 76 -10.67 -43.15 25.62
C ARG A 76 -11.88 -43.14 24.69
N LEU A 77 -11.70 -43.59 23.45
CA LEU A 77 -12.80 -43.67 22.49
C LEU A 77 -13.86 -44.69 22.94
N LEU A 78 -13.43 -45.83 23.46
CA LEU A 78 -14.33 -46.84 24.03
C LEU A 78 -15.12 -46.28 25.20
N GLU A 79 -14.47 -45.62 26.16
CA GLU A 79 -15.13 -44.97 27.30
C GLU A 79 -16.22 -43.98 26.85
N LYS A 80 -15.88 -43.07 25.93
CA LYS A 80 -16.83 -42.09 25.39
C LYS A 80 -17.99 -42.73 24.62
N THR A 81 -17.72 -43.83 23.94
CA THR A 81 -18.75 -44.60 23.23
C THR A 81 -19.70 -45.28 24.21
N LEU A 82 -19.19 -45.83 25.33
CA LEU A 82 -20.01 -46.41 26.39
C LEU A 82 -20.88 -45.34 27.06
N GLU A 83 -20.32 -44.16 27.38
CA GLU A 83 -21.10 -43.01 27.89
C GLU A 83 -22.25 -42.64 26.95
N PHE A 84 -22.02 -42.64 25.63
CA PHE A 84 -23.06 -42.36 24.64
C PHE A 84 -24.13 -43.46 24.59
N ILE A 85 -23.75 -44.73 24.64
CA ILE A 85 -24.67 -45.88 24.68
C ILE A 85 -25.59 -45.79 25.90
N GLU A 86 -25.02 -45.52 27.08
CA GLU A 86 -25.75 -45.34 28.33
C GLU A 86 -26.70 -44.14 28.26
N ALA A 87 -26.20 -42.97 27.83
CA ALA A 87 -27.00 -41.75 27.70
C ALA A 87 -28.15 -41.88 26.69
N SER A 88 -27.98 -42.74 25.68
CA SER A 88 -28.99 -43.01 24.65
C SER A 88 -29.95 -44.14 25.02
N ASN A 89 -29.84 -44.73 26.22
CA ASN A 89 -30.62 -45.89 26.67
C ASN A 89 -30.54 -47.10 25.71
N ILE A 90 -29.41 -47.29 25.02
CA ILE A 90 -29.21 -48.42 24.13
C ILE A 90 -28.89 -49.65 25.00
N SER A 91 -29.75 -50.66 24.94
CA SER A 91 -29.53 -51.91 25.68
C SER A 91 -28.27 -52.63 25.17
N PRO A 92 -27.45 -53.25 26.03
CA PRO A 92 -26.31 -54.08 25.61
C PRO A 92 -26.68 -55.17 24.61
N TYR A 93 -27.92 -55.69 24.69
CA TYR A 93 -28.44 -56.72 23.78
C TYR A 93 -28.95 -56.15 22.45
N ALA A 94 -29.03 -54.83 22.31
CA ALA A 94 -29.51 -54.14 21.11
C ALA A 94 -28.40 -53.46 20.31
N ILE A 95 -27.14 -53.52 20.76
CA ILE A 95 -25.99 -52.85 20.12
C ILE A 95 -25.87 -53.18 18.63
N GLU A 96 -26.15 -54.41 18.24
CA GLU A 96 -26.12 -54.85 16.83
C GLU A 96 -27.11 -54.08 15.95
N TYR A 97 -28.26 -53.69 16.49
CA TYR A 97 -29.28 -52.92 15.77
C TYR A 97 -28.97 -51.41 15.71
N HIS A 98 -28.05 -50.92 16.55
CA HIS A 98 -27.66 -49.50 16.65
C HIS A 98 -26.25 -49.22 16.11
N GLN A 99 -25.63 -50.17 15.39
CA GLN A 99 -24.25 -50.05 14.90
C GLN A 99 -23.98 -48.75 14.13
N GLN A 100 -24.91 -48.32 13.28
CA GLN A 100 -24.75 -47.09 12.49
C GLN A 100 -24.75 -45.82 13.35
N GLU A 101 -25.57 -45.77 14.40
CA GLU A 101 -25.63 -44.65 15.33
C GLU A 101 -24.36 -44.56 16.17
N ILE A 102 -23.87 -45.71 16.64
CA ILE A 102 -22.63 -45.83 17.41
C ILE A 102 -21.42 -45.44 16.55
N ILE A 103 -21.31 -45.97 15.33
CA ILE A 103 -20.23 -45.63 14.39
C ILE A 103 -20.28 -44.13 14.02
N SER A 104 -21.47 -43.57 13.84
CA SER A 104 -21.65 -42.14 13.56
C SER A 104 -21.20 -41.27 14.74
N PHE A 105 -21.53 -41.66 15.97
CA PHE A 105 -21.06 -40.99 17.19
C PHE A 105 -19.54 -41.05 17.30
N MET A 106 -18.94 -42.24 17.20
CA MET A 106 -17.48 -42.43 17.28
C MET A 106 -16.75 -41.56 16.24
N THR A 107 -17.27 -41.52 15.01
CA THR A 107 -16.72 -40.71 13.94
C THR A 107 -16.80 -39.22 14.26
N ALA A 108 -17.95 -38.74 14.74
CA ALA A 108 -18.13 -37.33 15.10
C ALA A 108 -17.24 -36.91 16.28
N GLU A 109 -17.11 -37.77 17.28
CA GLU A 109 -16.29 -37.55 18.48
C GLU A 109 -14.81 -37.40 18.14
N ILE A 110 -14.25 -38.31 17.33
CA ILE A 110 -12.84 -38.23 16.93
C ILE A 110 -12.59 -37.02 16.04
N VAL A 111 -13.49 -36.74 15.09
CA VAL A 111 -13.37 -35.59 14.18
C VAL A 111 -13.41 -34.26 14.93
N ALA A 112 -14.21 -34.17 15.99
CA ALA A 112 -14.37 -32.94 16.77
C ALA A 112 -13.23 -32.70 17.78
N ASN A 113 -12.62 -33.77 18.30
CA ASN A 113 -11.68 -33.71 19.42
C ASN A 113 -10.36 -34.42 19.10
N LEU A 114 -9.87 -34.30 17.86
CA LEU A 114 -8.75 -35.09 17.33
C LEU A 114 -7.49 -35.04 18.22
N THR A 115 -7.20 -33.89 18.83
CA THR A 115 -6.04 -33.66 19.73
C THR A 115 -6.06 -34.52 20.99
N ASP A 116 -7.25 -34.91 21.45
CA ASP A 116 -7.41 -35.73 22.65
C ASP A 116 -7.17 -37.22 22.37
N TYR A 117 -7.32 -37.63 21.11
CA TYR A 117 -7.28 -39.03 20.70
C TYR A 117 -5.99 -39.41 19.97
N LEU A 118 -5.29 -38.46 19.35
CA LEU A 118 -4.09 -38.74 18.59
C LEU A 118 -2.82 -38.26 19.29
N LYS A 119 -1.86 -39.18 19.41
CA LYS A 119 -0.46 -38.87 19.76
C LYS A 119 0.47 -39.34 18.64
N PRO A 120 1.54 -38.58 18.33
CA PRO A 120 2.48 -38.97 17.29
C PRO A 120 3.14 -40.31 17.63
N ALA A 121 3.10 -41.25 16.69
CA ALA A 121 3.74 -42.55 16.86
C ALA A 121 5.27 -42.46 16.67
N ARG A 122 5.69 -41.56 15.78
CA ARG A 122 7.10 -41.26 15.50
C ARG A 122 7.22 -39.84 14.95
N TYR A 123 8.45 -39.42 14.72
CA TYR A 123 8.75 -38.13 14.12
C TYR A 123 9.69 -38.29 12.93
N THR A 124 9.58 -37.38 11.99
CA THR A 124 10.56 -37.18 10.91
C THR A 124 11.16 -35.79 11.03
N THR A 125 12.35 -35.59 10.47
CA THR A 125 13.01 -34.29 10.46
C THR A 125 12.96 -33.74 9.04
N LYS A 126 12.53 -32.48 8.89
CA LYS A 126 12.52 -31.76 7.62
C LYS A 126 13.39 -30.51 7.75
N SER A 127 14.23 -30.27 6.74
CA SER A 127 15.12 -29.11 6.71
C SER A 127 14.51 -27.97 5.90
N TYR A 128 14.68 -26.74 6.39
CA TYR A 128 14.19 -25.51 5.80
C TYR A 128 15.37 -24.54 5.65
N SER A 129 15.52 -23.96 4.46
CA SER A 129 16.46 -22.86 4.23
C SER A 129 15.76 -21.55 4.57
N VAL A 130 16.25 -20.91 5.62
CA VAL A 130 15.70 -19.70 6.20
C VAL A 130 16.59 -18.54 5.81
N VAL A 131 15.99 -17.51 5.23
CA VAL A 131 16.72 -16.32 4.80
C VAL A 131 16.34 -15.17 5.71
N HIS A 132 17.31 -14.66 6.44
CA HIS A 132 17.19 -13.41 7.17
C HIS A 132 17.93 -12.31 6.42
N THR A 133 17.33 -11.12 6.36
CA THR A 133 17.96 -9.99 5.66
C THR A 133 17.96 -8.71 6.46
N GLY A 134 19.03 -7.95 6.29
CA GLY A 134 19.15 -6.60 6.79
C GLY A 134 19.93 -5.74 5.83
N THR A 135 20.22 -4.51 6.26
CA THR A 135 21.03 -3.56 5.53
C THR A 135 22.38 -3.43 6.23
N GLY A 136 23.44 -3.18 5.47
CA GLY A 136 24.70 -2.71 6.02
C GLY A 136 25.33 -1.65 5.13
N PHE A 137 26.45 -1.08 5.56
CA PHE A 137 27.18 -0.11 4.75
C PHE A 137 28.67 -0.14 5.05
N PHE A 138 29.47 0.11 4.02
CA PHE A 138 30.92 0.22 4.13
C PHE A 138 31.33 1.46 4.90
N VAL A 139 32.34 1.31 5.75
CA VAL A 139 32.98 2.39 6.51
C VAL A 139 34.45 2.58 6.15
N SER A 140 34.98 1.75 5.25
CA SER A 140 36.38 1.81 4.82
C SER A 140 36.55 1.34 3.38
N PRO A 141 37.61 1.79 2.68
CA PRO A 141 37.87 1.39 1.29
C PRO A 141 38.38 -0.05 1.14
N ASP A 142 38.89 -0.66 2.20
CA ASP A 142 39.41 -2.03 2.26
C ASP A 142 38.36 -3.08 2.65
N GLY A 143 37.08 -2.69 2.70
CA GLY A 143 35.95 -3.63 2.76
C GLY A 143 35.41 -3.93 4.16
N TYR A 144 35.66 -3.07 5.15
CA TYR A 144 34.94 -3.15 6.42
C TYR A 144 33.56 -2.50 6.29
N LEU A 145 32.54 -3.18 6.79
CA LEU A 145 31.17 -2.69 6.81
C LEU A 145 30.50 -2.90 8.18
N ILE A 146 29.46 -2.13 8.42
CA ILE A 146 28.67 -2.13 9.66
C ILE A 146 27.25 -2.62 9.38
N THR A 147 26.69 -3.37 10.31
CA THR A 147 25.27 -3.72 10.38
C THR A 147 24.87 -4.01 11.85
N ASN A 148 23.66 -4.52 12.10
CA ASN A 148 23.26 -4.99 13.42
C ASN A 148 23.79 -6.40 13.73
N ALA A 149 23.94 -6.71 15.02
CA ALA A 149 24.28 -8.04 15.47
C ALA A 149 23.16 -9.05 15.15
N HIS A 150 21.88 -8.65 15.29
CA HIS A 150 20.76 -9.55 14.97
C HIS A 150 20.63 -9.88 13.48
N VAL A 151 21.21 -9.06 12.58
CA VAL A 151 21.19 -9.33 11.14
C VAL A 151 22.16 -10.48 10.80
N VAL A 152 23.27 -10.58 11.54
CA VAL A 152 24.35 -11.55 11.25
C VAL A 152 24.29 -12.79 12.13
N ALA A 153 23.74 -12.64 13.33
CA ALA A 153 23.54 -13.68 14.32
C ALA A 153 22.18 -13.42 15.00
N PRO A 154 21.06 -13.68 14.31
CA PRO A 154 19.73 -13.53 14.87
C PRO A 154 19.58 -14.38 16.14
N ASP A 155 18.81 -13.87 17.10
CA ASP A 155 18.51 -14.60 18.33
C ASP A 155 17.76 -15.91 18.01
N HIS A 156 18.20 -17.02 18.62
CA HIS A 156 17.65 -18.34 18.35
C HIS A 156 16.14 -18.41 18.62
N ALA A 157 15.67 -17.81 19.72
CA ALA A 157 14.26 -17.83 20.09
C ALA A 157 13.41 -16.99 19.12
N GLN A 158 13.90 -15.82 18.72
CA GLN A 158 13.24 -15.00 17.69
C GLN A 158 13.21 -15.69 16.33
N LEU A 159 14.30 -16.35 15.95
CA LEU A 159 14.40 -17.07 14.69
C LEU A 159 13.48 -18.29 14.68
N GLU A 160 13.41 -19.06 15.78
CA GLU A 160 12.47 -20.16 15.95
C GLU A 160 11.02 -19.69 15.84
N LEU A 161 10.66 -18.59 16.50
CA LEU A 161 9.32 -18.00 16.39
C LEU A 161 9.02 -17.57 14.94
N TRP A 162 9.96 -16.91 14.28
CA TRP A 162 9.80 -16.47 12.90
C TRP A 162 9.66 -17.65 11.93
N ILE A 163 10.46 -18.70 12.10
CA ILE A 163 10.37 -19.95 11.32
C ILE A 163 9.01 -20.59 11.54
N THR A 164 8.56 -20.65 12.79
CA THR A 164 7.27 -21.25 13.15
C THR A 164 6.12 -20.50 12.48
N LEU A 165 6.12 -19.18 12.54
CA LEU A 165 5.06 -18.35 11.99
C LEU A 165 5.05 -18.28 10.46
N ASN A 166 6.22 -18.30 9.80
CA ASN A 166 6.31 -18.04 8.36
C ASN A 166 6.52 -19.31 7.51
N TYR A 167 7.23 -20.33 8.04
CA TYR A 167 7.54 -21.55 7.29
C TYR A 167 6.72 -22.73 7.78
N LEU A 168 6.71 -22.96 9.10
CA LEU A 168 6.01 -24.12 9.65
C LEU A 168 4.50 -23.95 9.61
N ASN A 169 3.96 -22.72 9.64
CA ASN A 169 2.53 -22.52 9.51
C ASN A 169 1.99 -23.01 8.14
N GLU A 170 2.68 -22.72 7.04
CA GLU A 170 2.30 -23.23 5.71
C GLU A 170 2.47 -24.76 5.62
N GLU A 171 3.52 -25.30 6.25
CA GLU A 171 3.71 -26.75 6.36
C GLU A 171 2.58 -27.41 7.17
N ILE A 172 2.22 -26.85 8.33
CA ILE A 172 1.15 -27.35 9.21
C ILE A 172 -0.17 -27.37 8.45
N GLU A 173 -0.49 -26.31 7.70
CA GLU A 173 -1.68 -26.28 6.83
C GLU A 173 -1.66 -27.42 5.82
N THR A 174 -0.53 -27.63 5.15
CA THR A 174 -0.37 -28.66 4.12
C THR A 174 -0.51 -30.06 4.72
N LEU A 175 0.20 -30.34 5.82
CA LEU A 175 0.16 -31.62 6.53
C LEU A 175 -1.23 -31.89 7.11
N ALA A 176 -1.90 -30.86 7.64
CA ALA A 176 -3.27 -30.98 8.16
C ALA A 176 -4.27 -31.29 7.04
N ASP A 177 -4.15 -30.66 5.87
CA ASP A 177 -5.01 -30.94 4.71
C ASP A 177 -4.80 -32.36 4.16
N GLU A 178 -3.55 -32.80 4.06
CA GLU A 178 -3.19 -34.17 3.65
C GLU A 178 -3.72 -35.19 4.65
N PHE A 179 -3.47 -34.96 5.94
CA PHE A 179 -3.96 -35.82 7.01
C PHE A 179 -5.49 -35.89 7.01
N ALA A 180 -6.19 -34.75 6.98
CA ALA A 180 -7.65 -34.72 6.97
C ALA A 180 -8.22 -35.47 5.75
N THR A 181 -7.56 -35.37 4.59
CA THR A 181 -7.96 -36.09 3.38
C THR A 181 -7.80 -37.60 3.55
N LEU A 182 -6.61 -38.06 3.96
CA LEU A 182 -6.32 -39.48 4.20
C LEU A 182 -7.21 -40.06 5.29
N PHE A 183 -7.35 -39.34 6.42
CA PHE A 183 -8.16 -39.74 7.55
C PHE A 183 -9.64 -39.86 7.17
N SER A 184 -10.18 -38.90 6.41
CA SER A 184 -11.57 -38.98 5.91
C SER A 184 -11.79 -40.14 4.95
N THR A 185 -10.79 -40.50 4.14
CA THR A 185 -10.84 -41.67 3.27
C THR A 185 -10.81 -42.95 4.08
N GLY A 186 -9.97 -43.01 5.13
CA GLY A 186 -9.95 -44.11 6.10
C GLY A 186 -11.30 -44.31 6.78
N ILE A 187 -11.92 -43.23 7.28
CA ILE A 187 -13.30 -43.26 7.83
C ILE A 187 -14.26 -43.83 6.78
N SER A 188 -14.26 -43.30 5.55
CA SER A 188 -15.20 -43.74 4.53
C SER A 188 -15.04 -45.20 4.12
N LEU A 189 -13.80 -45.71 4.05
CA LEU A 189 -13.53 -47.11 3.71
C LEU A 189 -13.85 -48.05 4.88
N GLY A 190 -13.53 -47.65 6.11
CA GLY A 190 -13.71 -48.48 7.30
C GLY A 190 -15.15 -48.51 7.83
N THR A 191 -15.92 -47.43 7.62
CA THR A 191 -17.26 -47.27 8.20
C THR A 191 -18.38 -47.15 7.17
N GLY A 192 -18.04 -46.87 5.91
CA GLY A 192 -19.01 -46.48 4.87
C GLY A 192 -19.54 -45.04 5.00
N LEU A 193 -19.14 -44.29 6.04
CA LEU A 193 -19.59 -42.92 6.27
C LEU A 193 -18.77 -41.90 5.49
N THR A 194 -19.46 -40.99 4.79
CA THR A 194 -18.83 -39.83 4.16
C THR A 194 -19.02 -38.59 5.03
N LEU A 195 -17.93 -37.93 5.42
CA LEU A 195 -18.00 -36.68 6.17
C LEU A 195 -18.70 -35.58 5.35
N SER A 196 -19.55 -34.81 6.03
CA SER A 196 -20.20 -33.63 5.44
C SER A 196 -19.17 -32.53 5.14
N GLU A 197 -19.57 -31.49 4.40
CA GLU A 197 -18.67 -30.33 4.18
C GLU A 197 -18.20 -29.71 5.50
N GLN A 198 -19.11 -29.61 6.47
CA GLN A 198 -18.81 -29.08 7.79
C GLN A 198 -17.90 -30.03 8.58
N GLY A 199 -18.15 -31.35 8.53
CA GLY A 199 -17.29 -32.34 9.19
C GLY A 199 -15.88 -32.36 8.62
N MET A 200 -15.72 -32.18 7.32
CA MET A 200 -14.40 -32.02 6.69
C MET A 200 -13.69 -30.74 7.13
N GLU A 201 -14.42 -29.65 7.34
CA GLU A 201 -13.83 -28.40 7.83
C GLU A 201 -13.42 -28.52 9.29
N THR A 202 -14.25 -29.13 10.13
CA THR A 202 -13.90 -29.46 11.52
C THR A 202 -12.66 -30.34 11.56
N LEU A 203 -12.59 -31.38 10.72
CA LEU A 203 -11.43 -32.28 10.67
C LEU A 203 -10.15 -31.53 10.27
N ARG A 204 -10.20 -30.64 9.28
CA ARG A 204 -9.05 -29.80 8.91
C ARG A 204 -8.60 -28.94 10.08
N GLU A 205 -9.53 -28.27 10.74
CA GLU A 205 -9.23 -27.40 11.86
C GLU A 205 -8.60 -28.16 13.02
N GLN A 206 -9.17 -29.30 13.39
CA GLN A 206 -8.62 -30.16 14.43
C GLN A 206 -7.26 -30.76 14.02
N SER A 207 -7.05 -31.03 12.73
CA SER A 207 -5.75 -31.47 12.22
C SER A 207 -4.69 -30.37 12.33
N ARG A 208 -5.04 -29.11 12.07
CA ARG A 208 -4.11 -27.97 12.27
C ARG A 208 -3.70 -27.86 13.73
N LEU A 209 -4.67 -27.89 14.65
CA LEU A 209 -4.40 -27.84 16.08
C LEU A 209 -3.51 -29.00 16.53
N LEU A 210 -3.76 -30.20 16.01
CA LEU A 210 -2.95 -31.38 16.27
C LEU A 210 -1.50 -31.19 15.80
N TYR A 211 -1.27 -30.76 14.56
CA TYR A 211 0.10 -30.53 14.07
C TYR A 211 0.78 -29.36 14.80
N ALA A 212 0.08 -28.27 15.07
CA ALA A 212 0.60 -27.11 15.81
C ALA A 212 1.07 -27.48 17.23
N GLN A 213 0.48 -28.51 17.85
CA GLN A 213 0.90 -28.99 19.17
C GLN A 213 2.25 -29.73 19.16
N TYR A 214 2.61 -30.39 18.05
CA TYR A 214 3.74 -31.33 18.01
C TYR A 214 4.87 -30.93 17.05
N VAL A 215 4.60 -30.06 16.06
CA VAL A 215 5.63 -29.50 15.19
C VAL A 215 6.50 -28.53 15.99
N SER A 216 7.81 -28.69 15.91
CA SER A 216 8.78 -27.85 16.64
C SER A 216 10.09 -27.72 15.87
N VAL A 217 10.83 -26.64 16.10
CA VAL A 217 12.19 -26.48 15.56
C VAL A 217 13.17 -27.25 16.47
N GLU A 218 13.96 -28.14 15.88
CA GLU A 218 14.91 -29.01 16.61
C GLU A 218 16.30 -28.34 16.72
N SER A 219 16.77 -27.76 15.61
CA SER A 219 18.04 -27.05 15.58
C SER A 219 18.04 -26.02 14.47
N ILE A 220 18.79 -24.95 14.66
CA ILE A 220 19.05 -23.95 13.62
C ILE A 220 20.57 -23.83 13.48
N ASP A 221 21.08 -24.07 12.28
CA ASP A 221 22.48 -23.86 11.93
C ASP A 221 22.60 -22.55 11.14
N THR A 222 23.43 -21.62 11.62
CA THR A 222 23.59 -20.30 11.01
C THR A 222 24.85 -20.29 10.16
N GLN A 223 24.71 -20.09 8.85
CA GLN A 223 25.86 -19.95 7.95
C GLN A 223 26.42 -18.52 7.98
N LYS A 224 27.66 -18.35 7.49
CA LYS A 224 28.31 -17.02 7.37
C LYS A 224 27.42 -16.05 6.57
N PRO A 225 27.35 -14.76 6.95
CA PRO A 225 26.59 -13.76 6.21
C PRO A 225 27.09 -13.61 4.76
N LYS A 226 26.16 -13.55 3.82
CA LYS A 226 26.39 -13.17 2.43
C LYS A 226 26.02 -11.70 2.23
N VAL A 227 26.94 -10.94 1.68
CA VAL A 227 26.78 -9.52 1.36
C VAL A 227 26.51 -9.38 -0.13
N LEU A 228 25.31 -8.92 -0.46
CA LEU A 228 24.94 -8.59 -1.82
C LEU A 228 25.29 -7.13 -2.05
N LEU A 229 26.36 -6.93 -2.82
CA LEU A 229 26.63 -5.63 -3.42
C LEU A 229 25.46 -5.28 -4.34
N THR A 230 25.14 -4.00 -4.45
CA THR A 230 23.98 -3.47 -5.18
C THR A 230 24.08 -3.60 -6.72
N GLN A 231 24.72 -4.66 -7.21
CA GLN A 231 24.84 -5.06 -8.60
C GLN A 231 23.78 -6.13 -8.91
N LEU A 232 22.50 -5.77 -8.99
CA LEU A 232 21.57 -6.56 -9.79
C LEU A 232 21.47 -5.94 -11.19
N THR A 233 22.47 -6.24 -12.01
CA THR A 233 22.32 -6.17 -13.46
C THR A 233 21.41 -7.33 -13.89
N GLY A 234 20.10 -7.11 -13.89
CA GLY A 234 19.14 -7.91 -14.67
C GLY A 234 18.66 -9.27 -14.11
N GLY A 235 18.21 -9.37 -12.85
CA GLY A 235 17.54 -10.59 -12.39
C GLY A 235 17.29 -10.68 -10.89
N ALA A 236 16.62 -11.76 -10.45
CA ALA A 236 16.32 -12.12 -9.05
C ALA A 236 17.56 -12.03 -8.13
N LEU A 237 17.35 -12.05 -6.81
CA LEU A 237 18.43 -12.14 -5.82
C LEU A 237 19.34 -13.34 -6.11
N GLN A 238 20.46 -13.11 -6.81
CA GLN A 238 21.43 -14.15 -7.16
C GLN A 238 22.45 -14.30 -6.04
N LEU A 239 22.18 -15.21 -5.11
CA LEU A 239 23.07 -15.50 -3.98
C LEU A 239 24.41 -16.15 -4.38
N GLU A 240 24.50 -16.68 -5.61
CA GLU A 240 25.71 -17.36 -6.12
C GLU A 240 26.88 -16.39 -6.34
N ASN A 241 26.59 -15.15 -6.69
CA ASN A 241 27.60 -14.10 -6.95
C ASN A 241 27.79 -13.16 -5.75
N ALA A 242 27.16 -13.46 -4.61
CA ALA A 242 27.28 -12.63 -3.41
C ALA A 242 28.68 -12.76 -2.79
N LEU A 243 29.19 -11.66 -2.22
CA LEU A 243 30.44 -11.68 -1.47
C LEU A 243 30.17 -12.32 -0.11
N THR A 244 31.02 -13.25 0.31
CA THR A 244 30.96 -13.76 1.68
C THR A 244 31.67 -12.78 2.61
N ALA A 245 31.06 -12.49 3.76
CA ALA A 245 31.66 -11.63 4.77
C ALA A 245 32.02 -12.42 6.03
N GLU A 246 33.14 -12.02 6.65
CA GLU A 246 33.56 -12.54 7.94
C GLU A 246 33.10 -11.60 9.06
N VAL A 247 32.58 -12.18 10.14
CA VAL A 247 32.23 -11.42 11.34
C VAL A 247 33.51 -11.14 12.12
N VAL A 248 33.93 -9.89 12.15
CA VAL A 248 35.15 -9.45 12.86
C VAL A 248 34.85 -9.29 14.35
N THR A 249 33.75 -8.61 14.67
CA THR A 249 33.23 -8.47 16.02
C THR A 249 31.73 -8.21 15.98
N LYS A 250 31.00 -8.61 17.02
CA LYS A 250 29.59 -8.28 17.20
C LYS A 250 29.26 -8.00 18.65
N GLY A 251 28.21 -7.25 18.88
CA GLY A 251 27.58 -7.08 20.18
C GLY A 251 26.40 -8.04 20.35
N GLU A 252 25.52 -7.67 21.28
CA GLU A 252 24.28 -8.39 21.56
C GLU A 252 23.11 -7.67 20.89
N PRO A 253 22.11 -8.41 20.35
CA PRO A 253 20.86 -7.83 19.87
C PRO A 253 20.18 -6.92 20.91
N ALA A 254 19.34 -5.99 20.45
CA ALA A 254 18.60 -5.10 21.33
C ALA A 254 17.83 -5.90 22.40
N PRO A 255 17.89 -5.48 23.68
CA PRO A 255 18.32 -4.17 24.18
C PRO A 255 19.85 -4.01 24.41
N GLY A 256 20.66 -5.00 24.03
CA GLY A 256 22.12 -4.88 23.98
C GLY A 256 22.63 -3.95 22.87
N LYS A 257 23.95 -3.72 22.82
CA LYS A 257 24.59 -2.89 21.79
C LYS A 257 24.62 -3.64 20.46
N ASP A 258 23.55 -3.49 19.69
CA ASP A 258 23.24 -4.26 18.49
C ASP A 258 24.04 -3.80 17.26
N VAL A 259 25.36 -4.06 17.27
CA VAL A 259 26.31 -3.70 16.20
C VAL A 259 27.13 -4.92 15.81
N ALA A 260 27.36 -5.10 14.52
CA ALA A 260 28.34 -6.04 13.98
C ALA A 260 29.26 -5.33 12.98
N VAL A 261 30.54 -5.68 13.05
CA VAL A 261 31.57 -5.28 12.09
C VAL A 261 31.88 -6.50 11.24
N LEU A 262 31.70 -6.36 9.92
CA LEU A 262 32.02 -7.41 8.96
C LEU A 262 33.17 -6.99 8.06
N LYS A 263 33.85 -7.98 7.49
CA LYS A 263 34.91 -7.80 6.49
C LYS A 263 34.60 -8.61 5.24
N VAL A 264 34.66 -7.98 4.08
CA VAL A 264 34.69 -8.66 2.77
C VAL A 264 36.05 -8.44 2.11
N ASP A 265 36.47 -9.40 1.29
CA ASP A 265 37.71 -9.29 0.53
C ASP A 265 37.59 -8.33 -0.65
N GLY A 266 38.64 -7.55 -0.88
CA GLY A 266 38.72 -6.58 -1.96
C GLY A 266 39.24 -5.22 -1.48
N ALA A 267 39.21 -4.26 -2.38
CA ALA A 267 39.64 -2.89 -2.13
C ALA A 267 38.78 -1.90 -2.92
N ASN A 268 39.04 -0.61 -2.72
CA ASN A 268 38.38 0.50 -3.40
C ASN A 268 36.84 0.46 -3.24
N TYR A 269 36.33 0.09 -2.07
CA TYR A 269 34.90 0.19 -1.75
C TYR A 269 34.49 1.65 -1.53
N PHE A 270 33.31 2.01 -2.03
CA PHE A 270 32.65 3.24 -1.59
C PHE A 270 32.24 3.05 -0.15
N PHE A 271 32.44 4.07 0.67
CA PHE A 271 32.11 4.01 2.09
C PHE A 271 31.47 5.32 2.57
N LEU A 272 30.79 5.24 3.71
CA LEU A 272 30.19 6.37 4.39
C LEU A 272 31.04 6.84 5.57
N GLU A 273 31.02 8.15 5.79
CA GLU A 273 31.71 8.78 6.92
C GLU A 273 30.83 8.74 8.16
N LEU A 274 31.43 8.43 9.31
CA LEU A 274 30.72 8.46 10.59
C LEU A 274 30.73 9.89 11.14
N GLY A 275 29.55 10.45 11.37
CA GLY A 275 29.34 11.76 11.99
C GLY A 275 29.31 11.69 13.51
N ASP A 276 29.48 12.83 14.20
CA ASP A 276 29.39 12.87 15.66
C ASP A 276 27.92 12.79 16.10
N SER A 277 27.53 11.63 16.62
CA SER A 277 26.17 11.40 17.11
C SER A 277 25.84 12.18 18.36
N ALA A 278 26.82 12.74 19.08
CA ALA A 278 26.58 13.61 20.25
C ALA A 278 26.10 15.00 19.85
N GLN A 279 26.44 15.47 18.63
CA GLN A 279 26.00 16.78 18.13
C GLN A 279 24.56 16.78 17.63
N ALA A 280 23.97 15.61 17.37
CA ALA A 280 22.60 15.51 16.88
C ALA A 280 21.59 15.89 17.99
N GLN A 281 20.71 16.84 17.70
CA GLN A 281 19.71 17.37 18.63
C GLN A 281 18.30 16.98 18.21
N GLN A 282 17.37 17.05 19.17
CA GLN A 282 15.96 16.81 18.90
C GLN A 282 15.45 17.81 17.86
N GLY A 283 14.75 17.32 16.84
CA GLY A 283 14.29 18.10 15.70
C GLY A 283 15.23 18.10 14.50
N ASP A 284 16.47 17.61 14.64
CA ASP A 284 17.39 17.49 13.51
C ASP A 284 16.84 16.50 12.47
N THR A 285 16.89 16.90 11.19
CA THR A 285 16.49 16.05 10.07
C THR A 285 17.49 14.91 9.87
N LEU A 286 16.97 13.70 9.83
CA LEU A 286 17.67 12.45 9.61
C LEU A 286 17.09 11.71 8.39
N PHE A 287 17.94 10.92 7.73
CA PHE A 287 17.57 10.10 6.59
C PHE A 287 17.96 8.66 6.85
N ALA A 288 16.98 7.75 6.90
CA ALA A 288 17.25 6.33 6.91
C ALA A 288 17.36 5.81 5.48
N TYR A 289 18.38 4.98 5.23
CA TYR A 289 18.63 4.43 3.90
C TYR A 289 18.87 2.92 4.00
N GLY A 290 18.18 2.12 3.20
CA GLY A 290 18.33 0.66 3.25
C GLY A 290 17.33 -0.12 2.43
N TYR A 291 17.23 -1.41 2.72
CA TYR A 291 16.42 -2.39 1.98
C TYR A 291 15.21 -2.84 2.79
N PRO A 292 14.05 -2.18 2.66
CA PRO A 292 12.86 -2.60 3.38
C PRO A 292 12.32 -3.92 2.80
N GLY A 293 12.11 -4.92 3.65
CA GLY A 293 11.76 -6.28 3.24
C GLY A 293 10.43 -6.38 2.49
N ASP A 294 9.48 -5.49 2.78
CA ASP A 294 8.19 -5.42 2.08
C ASP A 294 8.28 -4.89 0.64
N VAL A 295 9.43 -4.34 0.24
CA VAL A 295 9.74 -4.03 -1.16
C VAL A 295 10.69 -5.08 -1.73
N THR A 296 11.71 -5.49 -0.96
CA THR A 296 12.74 -6.43 -1.42
C THR A 296 12.21 -7.82 -1.72
N PHE A 297 11.11 -8.27 -1.10
CA PHE A 297 10.51 -9.59 -1.35
C PHE A 297 9.10 -9.54 -1.93
N ALA A 298 8.61 -8.36 -2.32
CA ALA A 298 7.27 -8.20 -2.89
C ALA A 298 7.24 -8.73 -4.33
N GLU A 299 6.44 -9.77 -4.58
CA GLU A 299 6.26 -10.41 -5.90
C GLU A 299 5.68 -9.45 -6.95
N GLU A 300 5.09 -8.33 -6.52
CA GLU A 300 4.54 -7.29 -7.37
C GLU A 300 5.63 -6.50 -8.12
N PHE A 301 6.87 -6.51 -7.66
CA PHE A 301 7.98 -5.75 -8.24
C PHE A 301 8.90 -6.59 -9.10
N THR A 302 9.51 -5.94 -10.10
CA THR A 302 10.58 -6.59 -10.87
C THR A 302 11.79 -6.84 -9.98
N PRO A 303 12.60 -7.88 -10.27
CA PRO A 303 13.82 -8.13 -9.51
C PRO A 303 14.79 -6.96 -9.39
N ALA A 304 14.89 -6.13 -10.44
CA ALA A 304 15.71 -4.94 -10.43
C ALA A 304 15.19 -3.91 -9.41
N SER A 305 13.87 -3.73 -9.29
CA SER A 305 13.26 -2.83 -8.32
C SER A 305 13.37 -3.34 -6.88
N GLN A 306 13.26 -4.65 -6.67
CA GLN A 306 13.42 -5.29 -5.34
C GLN A 306 14.81 -5.02 -4.72
N ALA A 307 15.82 -4.83 -5.57
CA ALA A 307 17.20 -4.56 -5.18
C ALA A 307 17.58 -3.08 -5.14
N GLU A 308 16.61 -2.17 -5.29
CA GLU A 308 16.84 -0.75 -5.05
C GLU A 308 16.64 -0.40 -3.58
N PRO A 309 17.59 0.29 -2.93
CA PRO A 309 17.40 0.79 -1.58
C PRO A 309 16.41 1.97 -1.55
N THR A 310 15.71 2.10 -0.41
CA THR A 310 14.75 3.15 -0.12
C THR A 310 15.37 4.21 0.80
N LEU A 311 15.03 5.48 0.56
CA LEU A 311 15.33 6.61 1.46
C LEU A 311 14.05 7.04 2.18
N THR A 312 14.06 7.07 3.51
CA THR A 312 13.00 7.67 4.32
C THR A 312 13.56 8.84 5.14
N GLN A 313 12.78 9.91 5.26
CA GLN A 313 13.15 11.11 6.01
C GLN A 313 12.34 11.17 7.31
N GLY A 314 12.97 11.64 8.38
CA GLY A 314 12.33 11.98 9.64
C GLY A 314 13.20 12.91 10.48
N ALA A 315 12.81 13.17 11.71
CA ALA A 315 13.53 13.93 12.70
C ALA A 315 14.01 13.03 13.85
N LEU A 316 15.05 13.49 14.53
CA LEU A 316 15.41 12.98 15.86
C LEU A 316 14.30 13.38 16.85
N SER A 317 13.59 12.40 17.40
CA SER A 317 12.46 12.64 18.33
C SER A 317 12.87 12.64 19.79
N GLY A 318 13.96 11.96 20.16
CA GLY A 318 14.49 12.01 21.51
C GLY A 318 15.61 11.00 21.77
N ARG A 319 16.26 11.13 22.92
CA ARG A 319 17.27 10.19 23.41
C ARG A 319 16.69 9.36 24.55
N ARG A 320 16.97 8.07 24.59
CA ARG A 320 16.46 7.15 25.63
C ARG A 320 17.59 6.29 26.18
N ALA A 321 17.83 6.40 27.48
CA ALA A 321 18.71 5.48 28.18
C ALA A 321 18.02 4.10 28.30
N LEU A 322 18.74 3.06 27.94
CA LEU A 322 18.36 1.66 28.12
C LEU A 322 18.87 1.14 29.47
N LYS A 323 18.24 0.08 29.99
CA LYS A 323 18.62 -0.52 31.29
C LYS A 323 20.05 -1.09 31.26
N GLU A 324 20.51 -1.43 30.07
CA GLU A 324 21.79 -1.99 29.71
C GLU A 324 22.92 -0.94 29.73
N GLY A 325 22.63 0.29 30.17
CA GLY A 325 23.63 1.32 30.46
C GLY A 325 24.14 2.09 29.24
N TRP A 326 23.41 2.06 28.12
CA TRP A 326 23.73 2.84 26.92
C TRP A 326 22.49 3.59 26.40
N GLU A 327 22.71 4.60 25.56
CA GLU A 327 21.65 5.47 25.05
C GLU A 327 21.30 5.13 23.60
N SER A 328 20.00 4.96 23.32
CA SER A 328 19.46 4.89 21.97
C SER A 328 18.85 6.23 21.54
N ILE A 329 18.74 6.43 20.23
CA ILE A 329 18.11 7.61 19.66
C ILE A 329 16.78 7.21 19.03
N GLN A 330 15.69 7.81 19.49
CA GLN A 330 14.36 7.71 18.92
C GLN A 330 14.27 8.64 17.70
N ILE A 331 13.69 8.14 16.61
CA ILE A 331 13.42 8.93 15.40
C ILE A 331 11.96 8.78 14.98
N ASP A 332 11.49 9.59 14.03
CA ASP A 332 10.17 9.44 13.40
C ASP A 332 10.25 9.06 11.91
N ALA A 333 11.45 8.74 11.41
CA ALA A 333 11.59 8.18 10.07
C ALA A 333 11.10 6.72 10.06
N THR A 334 10.32 6.35 9.04
CA THR A 334 9.84 4.99 8.88
C THR A 334 11.01 4.00 8.74
N ILE A 335 11.17 3.12 9.72
CA ILE A 335 12.04 1.94 9.68
C ILE A 335 11.15 0.70 9.65
N LYS A 336 11.36 -0.17 8.66
CA LYS A 336 10.67 -1.46 8.51
C LYS A 336 11.68 -2.61 8.64
N PRO A 337 11.23 -3.85 8.93
CA PRO A 337 12.08 -5.03 8.82
C PRO A 337 12.84 -5.02 7.48
N GLY A 338 14.14 -5.34 7.52
CA GLY A 338 15.07 -5.22 6.38
C GLY A 338 15.93 -3.94 6.39
N ASN A 339 15.42 -2.81 6.89
CA ASN A 339 16.23 -1.59 7.06
C ASN A 339 17.20 -1.69 8.24
N SER A 340 17.01 -2.66 9.14
CA SER A 340 17.90 -2.93 10.27
C SER A 340 19.37 -3.03 9.83
N GLY A 341 20.23 -2.25 10.47
CA GLY A 341 21.66 -2.15 10.21
C GLY A 341 22.01 -1.08 9.15
N GLY A 342 21.01 -0.51 8.48
CA GLY A 342 21.18 0.54 7.49
C GLY A 342 21.58 1.88 8.12
N PRO A 343 22.32 2.72 7.37
CA PRO A 343 22.80 4.00 7.88
C PRO A 343 21.67 5.01 8.09
N ILE A 344 21.81 5.79 9.15
CA ILE A 344 21.00 6.97 9.45
C ILE A 344 21.86 8.21 9.26
N LEU A 345 21.54 9.01 8.25
CA LEU A 345 22.36 10.11 7.75
C LEU A 345 21.83 11.45 8.23
N ASN A 346 22.72 12.38 8.58
CA ASN A 346 22.37 13.79 8.78
C ASN A 346 22.29 14.54 7.43
N THR A 347 21.98 15.83 7.51
CA THR A 347 21.95 16.75 6.36
C THR A 347 23.30 16.99 5.69
N ARG A 348 24.41 16.51 6.25
CA ARG A 348 25.75 16.51 5.62
C ARG A 348 26.11 15.17 4.95
N GLY A 349 25.22 14.17 5.02
CA GLY A 349 25.48 12.82 4.50
C GLY A 349 26.48 12.03 5.34
N GLU A 350 26.62 12.36 6.63
CA GLU A 350 27.39 11.61 7.62
C GLU A 350 26.47 10.69 8.42
N VAL A 351 26.95 9.52 8.81
CA VAL A 351 26.18 8.53 9.56
C VAL A 351 26.15 8.91 11.05
N ILE A 352 24.96 9.19 11.58
CA ILE A 352 24.69 9.50 12.98
C ILE A 352 24.33 8.24 13.79
N GLY A 353 23.94 7.17 13.13
CA GLY A 353 23.65 5.89 13.75
C GLY A 353 23.21 4.84 12.74
N ILE A 354 22.81 3.68 13.23
CA ILE A 354 22.28 2.58 12.42
C ILE A 354 20.86 2.24 12.89
N ALA A 355 19.95 2.02 11.94
CA ALA A 355 18.62 1.49 12.22
C ALA A 355 18.75 0.19 13.03
N ALA A 356 17.96 0.01 14.10
CA ALA A 356 18.14 -1.15 14.98
C ALA A 356 16.83 -1.85 15.36
N PHE A 357 15.95 -1.20 16.12
CA PHE A 357 14.76 -1.85 16.67
C PHE A 357 13.56 -0.91 16.75
N THR A 358 12.38 -1.48 16.97
CA THR A 358 11.14 -0.74 17.20
C THR A 358 10.48 -1.19 18.50
N ILE A 359 9.71 -0.29 19.13
CA ILE A 359 8.90 -0.60 20.33
C ILE A 359 7.43 -0.33 20.03
N GLY A 360 6.55 -1.27 20.38
CA GLY A 360 5.09 -1.18 20.20
C GLY A 360 4.57 -2.01 19.03
N ALA A 361 3.33 -2.52 19.14
CA ALA A 361 2.76 -3.47 18.18
C ALA A 361 1.96 -2.81 17.04
N GLU A 362 1.13 -1.80 17.31
CA GLU A 362 0.27 -1.16 16.29
C GLU A 362 0.94 0.01 15.57
N GLN A 363 1.71 0.81 16.31
CA GLN A 363 2.48 1.95 15.81
C GLN A 363 3.93 1.83 16.31
N PRO A 364 4.75 0.98 15.67
CA PRO A 364 6.11 0.72 16.11
C PRO A 364 6.93 2.02 16.09
N THR A 365 7.46 2.40 17.25
CA THR A 365 8.35 3.57 17.40
C THR A 365 9.78 3.16 17.12
N PRO A 366 10.46 3.76 16.13
CA PRO A 366 11.80 3.33 15.72
C PRO A 366 12.92 3.94 16.55
N PHE A 367 13.97 3.14 16.76
CA PHE A 367 15.18 3.47 17.48
C PHE A 367 16.43 3.10 16.68
N ILE A 368 17.48 3.91 16.86
CA ILE A 368 18.77 3.74 16.20
C ILE A 368 19.86 3.56 17.24
N VAL A 369 20.89 2.77 16.91
CA VAL A 369 22.13 2.69 17.68
C VAL A 369 23.04 3.85 17.25
N PRO A 370 23.50 4.73 18.17
CA PRO A 370 24.32 5.89 17.80
C PRO A 370 25.67 5.52 17.18
N ALA A 371 26.19 6.38 16.31
CA ALA A 371 27.51 6.19 15.69
C ALA A 371 28.66 6.16 16.70
N SER A 372 28.51 6.71 17.91
CA SER A 372 29.49 6.54 19.00
C SER A 372 29.68 5.07 19.40
N ILE A 373 28.60 4.28 19.42
CA ILE A 373 28.67 2.84 19.68
C ILE A 373 29.31 2.11 18.50
N VAL A 374 29.00 2.51 17.26
CA VAL A 374 29.66 1.95 16.07
C VAL A 374 31.18 2.17 16.14
N ARG A 375 31.63 3.37 16.51
CA ARG A 375 33.06 3.66 16.71
C ARG A 375 33.70 2.82 17.80
N GLU A 376 32.99 2.54 18.89
CA GLU A 376 33.47 1.65 19.95
C GLU A 376 33.79 0.25 19.40
N PHE A 377 32.90 -0.33 18.59
CA PHE A 377 33.12 -1.65 17.97
C PHE A 377 34.24 -1.65 16.93
N LEU A 378 34.34 -0.58 16.12
CA LEU A 378 35.45 -0.42 15.18
C LEU A 378 36.80 -0.29 15.90
N GLY A 379 36.85 0.42 17.02
CA GLY A 379 38.03 0.52 17.88
C GLY A 379 38.44 -0.82 18.47
N ARG A 380 37.49 -1.61 18.99
CA ARG A 380 37.74 -2.98 19.49
C ARG A 380 38.32 -3.89 18.41
N ALA A 381 37.86 -3.73 17.17
CA ALA A 381 38.34 -4.49 16.02
C ALA A 381 39.62 -3.90 15.37
N ASN A 382 40.17 -2.81 15.92
CA ASN A 382 41.32 -2.08 15.38
C ASN A 382 41.14 -1.67 13.90
N VAL A 383 39.92 -1.34 13.52
CA VAL A 383 39.57 -0.93 12.16
C VAL A 383 39.77 0.57 11.99
N ARG A 384 40.51 0.95 10.95
CA ARG A 384 40.64 2.36 10.57
C ARG A 384 39.46 2.76 9.70
N VAL A 385 38.67 3.72 10.17
CA VAL A 385 37.57 4.30 9.38
C VAL A 385 38.16 5.06 8.20
N GLY A 386 37.55 4.92 7.03
CA GLY A 386 37.93 5.68 5.85
C GLY A 386 37.60 7.16 6.03
N GLU A 387 38.53 8.02 5.61
CA GLU A 387 38.28 9.46 5.49
C GLU A 387 37.88 9.77 4.05
N VAL A 388 36.69 10.33 3.84
CA VAL A 388 36.11 10.57 2.51
C VAL A 388 37.03 11.43 1.65
N ASN A 389 37.61 12.49 2.23
CA ASN A 389 38.49 13.40 1.50
C ASN A 389 39.88 12.82 1.22
N ALA A 390 40.32 11.82 1.99
CA ALA A 390 41.57 11.11 1.75
C ALA A 390 41.43 10.02 0.66
N SER A 391 40.22 9.52 0.42
CA SER A 391 39.93 8.55 -0.63
C SER A 391 39.63 9.24 -1.96
N THR A 392 40.52 9.05 -2.94
CA THR A 392 40.32 9.57 -4.32
C THR A 392 38.99 9.12 -4.91
N LEU A 393 38.61 7.85 -4.71
CA LEU A 393 37.37 7.29 -5.23
C LEU A 393 36.12 7.99 -4.65
N ASN A 394 36.05 8.09 -3.32
CA ASN A 394 34.92 8.71 -2.64
C ASN A 394 34.83 10.20 -2.94
N ARG A 395 35.98 10.91 -2.94
CA ARG A 395 36.05 12.33 -3.25
C ARG A 395 35.57 12.61 -4.68
N LEU A 396 36.09 11.89 -5.68
CA LEU A 396 35.66 12.03 -7.08
C LEU A 396 34.15 11.78 -7.22
N TYR A 397 33.62 10.76 -6.56
CA TYR A 397 32.20 10.43 -6.63
C TYR A 397 31.32 11.51 -6.01
N ARG A 398 31.69 12.03 -4.83
CA ARG A 398 30.94 13.12 -4.18
C ARG A 398 30.95 14.39 -5.01
N GLU A 399 32.09 14.75 -5.60
CA GLU A 399 32.21 15.88 -6.53
C GLU A 399 31.34 15.68 -7.78
N ALA A 400 31.39 14.48 -8.39
CA ALA A 400 30.60 14.17 -9.59
C ALA A 400 29.10 14.25 -9.33
N VAL A 401 28.61 13.74 -8.20
CA VAL A 401 27.19 13.85 -7.80
C VAL A 401 26.76 15.31 -7.65
N LEU A 402 27.60 16.15 -7.01
CA LEU A 402 27.30 17.58 -6.86
C LEU A 402 27.28 18.30 -8.20
N ASP A 403 28.21 17.97 -9.10
CA ASP A 403 28.23 18.53 -10.46
C ASP A 403 26.97 18.13 -11.24
N VAL A 404 26.55 16.86 -11.18
CA VAL A 404 25.30 16.41 -11.82
C VAL A 404 24.09 17.14 -11.25
N GLU A 405 24.00 17.29 -9.93
CA GLU A 405 22.88 18.02 -9.28
C GLU A 405 22.83 19.50 -9.72
N ARG A 406 24.00 20.12 -9.89
CA ARG A 406 24.13 21.50 -10.40
C ARG A 406 23.99 21.61 -11.92
N SER A 407 23.72 20.51 -12.62
CA SER A 407 23.72 20.42 -14.08
C SER A 407 25.05 20.80 -14.75
N HIS A 408 26.17 20.67 -14.03
CA HIS A 408 27.54 20.79 -14.56
C HIS A 408 28.01 19.46 -15.17
N TYR A 409 27.25 18.92 -16.12
CA TYR A 409 27.46 17.58 -16.67
C TYR A 409 28.83 17.42 -17.31
N LYS A 410 29.35 18.42 -18.03
CA LYS A 410 30.69 18.38 -18.62
C LYS A 410 31.80 18.30 -17.58
N ALA A 411 31.61 18.90 -16.39
CA ALA A 411 32.56 18.78 -15.28
C ALA A 411 32.46 17.42 -14.56
N ALA A 412 31.28 16.80 -14.55
CA ALA A 412 31.04 15.50 -13.93
C ALA A 412 31.64 14.34 -14.75
N MET A 413 31.50 14.35 -16.08
CA MET A 413 31.94 13.28 -16.98
C MET A 413 33.37 12.76 -16.74
N PRO A 414 34.43 13.60 -16.73
CA PRO A 414 35.80 13.10 -16.53
C PRO A 414 36.00 12.49 -15.15
N LYS A 415 35.24 12.91 -14.13
CA LYS A 415 35.29 12.30 -12.79
C LYS A 415 34.65 10.92 -12.80
N LEU A 416 33.50 10.77 -13.47
CA LEU A 416 32.81 9.50 -13.63
C LEU A 416 33.66 8.48 -14.41
N GLU A 417 34.35 8.92 -15.46
CA GLU A 417 35.30 8.08 -16.22
C GLU A 417 36.47 7.59 -15.35
N GLN A 418 37.05 8.48 -14.52
CA GLN A 418 38.11 8.09 -13.57
C GLN A 418 37.60 7.10 -12.52
N ILE A 419 36.38 7.28 -12.03
CA ILE A 419 35.75 6.36 -11.08
C ILE A 419 35.57 4.98 -11.71
N GLU A 420 35.10 4.91 -12.96
CA GLU A 420 34.95 3.64 -13.68
C GLU A 420 36.29 2.94 -13.92
N ALA A 421 37.37 3.70 -14.14
CA ALA A 421 38.71 3.14 -14.25
C ALA A 421 39.22 2.53 -12.92
N ILE A 422 38.85 3.11 -11.77
CA ILE A 422 39.23 2.59 -10.44
C ILE A 422 38.34 1.40 -10.04
N ARG A 423 37.03 1.51 -10.26
CA ARG A 423 36.04 0.50 -9.92
C ARG A 423 35.00 0.37 -11.04
N PRO A 424 35.20 -0.56 -11.98
CA PRO A 424 34.27 -0.73 -13.10
C PRO A 424 32.93 -1.32 -12.64
N ASN A 425 31.91 -1.16 -13.47
CA ASN A 425 30.58 -1.77 -13.32
C ASN A 425 29.83 -1.39 -12.03
N VAL A 426 29.93 -0.13 -11.60
CA VAL A 426 29.15 0.39 -10.47
C VAL A 426 27.84 1.00 -10.99
N PRO A 427 26.66 0.41 -10.72
CA PRO A 427 25.40 0.87 -11.31
C PRO A 427 25.04 2.32 -10.99
N ALA A 428 25.37 2.76 -9.77
CA ALA A 428 25.16 4.15 -9.36
C ALA A 428 26.01 5.14 -10.19
N VAL A 429 27.21 4.73 -10.61
CA VAL A 429 28.10 5.54 -11.47
C VAL A 429 27.59 5.55 -12.90
N GLN A 430 27.17 4.39 -13.42
CA GLN A 430 26.59 4.26 -14.76
C GLN A 430 25.35 5.15 -14.92
N LYS A 431 24.43 5.12 -13.96
CA LYS A 431 23.21 5.95 -13.95
C LYS A 431 23.53 7.45 -13.94
N LEU A 432 24.54 7.89 -13.17
CA LEU A 432 24.99 9.29 -13.16
C LEU A 432 25.62 9.68 -14.50
N ARG A 433 26.38 8.77 -15.12
CA ARG A 433 27.01 8.99 -16.42
C ARG A 433 25.96 9.12 -17.52
N GLU A 434 24.98 8.23 -17.56
CA GLU A 434 23.84 8.32 -18.49
C GLU A 434 23.08 9.64 -18.32
N THR A 435 22.81 10.03 -17.06
CA THR A 435 22.15 11.30 -16.75
C THR A 435 22.97 12.50 -17.25
N ALA A 436 24.29 12.47 -17.06
CA ALA A 436 25.19 13.53 -17.52
C ALA A 436 25.28 13.58 -19.05
N GLN A 437 25.43 12.43 -19.72
CA GLN A 437 25.47 12.34 -21.18
C GLN A 437 24.19 12.87 -21.82
N LEU A 438 23.01 12.44 -21.32
CA LEU A 438 21.73 12.95 -21.79
C LEU A 438 21.60 14.46 -21.54
N GLY A 439 22.01 14.94 -20.36
CA GLY A 439 21.99 16.36 -20.03
C GLY A 439 22.87 17.21 -20.96
N ILE A 440 24.00 16.67 -21.44
CA ILE A 440 24.87 17.33 -22.42
C ILE A 440 24.20 17.34 -23.80
N LEU A 441 23.67 16.21 -24.25
CA LEU A 441 23.02 16.06 -25.56
C LEU A 441 21.78 16.95 -25.69
N GLU A 442 21.01 17.09 -24.61
CA GLU A 442 19.81 17.94 -24.55
C GLU A 442 20.13 19.44 -24.33
N GLY A 443 21.40 19.82 -24.23
CA GLY A 443 21.80 21.22 -24.02
C GLY A 443 21.46 21.76 -22.62
N ARG A 444 21.24 20.90 -21.62
CA ARG A 444 20.95 21.27 -20.23
C ARG A 444 22.20 21.54 -19.39
N ASP A 445 23.39 21.35 -19.95
CA ASP A 445 24.67 21.60 -19.29
C ASP A 445 24.86 23.08 -18.96
N ARG A 446 25.10 23.38 -17.68
CA ARG A 446 25.35 24.72 -17.14
C ARG A 446 26.78 24.90 -16.66
N THR A 447 27.71 24.03 -17.09
CA THR A 447 29.10 24.10 -16.69
C THR A 447 29.66 25.50 -17.01
N PRO A 448 30.14 26.27 -16.01
CA PRO A 448 30.60 27.63 -16.23
C PRO A 448 31.75 27.66 -17.25
N ASN A 449 31.63 28.50 -18.29
CA ASN A 449 32.71 28.69 -19.25
C ASN A 449 33.74 29.68 -18.67
N PRO A 450 34.98 29.25 -18.35
CA PRO A 450 35.98 30.13 -17.77
C PRO A 450 36.35 31.29 -18.69
N TYR A 451 36.26 31.13 -20.02
CA TYR A 451 36.59 32.17 -20.99
C TYR A 451 35.58 33.32 -21.04
N LEU A 452 34.33 33.08 -20.62
CA LEU A 452 33.29 34.11 -20.59
C LEU A 452 33.60 35.17 -19.52
N TYR A 453 34.15 34.76 -18.37
CA TYR A 453 34.57 35.68 -17.31
C TYR A 453 35.73 36.57 -17.77
N TYR A 454 36.73 36.00 -18.47
CA TYR A 454 37.80 36.78 -19.08
C TYR A 454 37.30 37.74 -20.16
N ALA A 455 36.32 37.33 -20.98
CA ALA A 455 35.72 38.18 -21.98
C ALA A 455 34.90 39.33 -21.38
N ILE A 456 34.15 39.10 -20.30
CA ILE A 456 33.41 40.13 -19.56
C ILE A 456 34.38 41.09 -18.87
N ALA A 457 35.45 40.59 -18.26
CA ALA A 457 36.49 41.41 -17.63
C ALA A 457 37.23 42.28 -18.67
N ALA A 458 37.60 41.71 -19.82
CA ALA A 458 38.23 42.43 -20.92
C ALA A 458 37.26 43.47 -21.53
N GLY A 459 36.00 43.12 -21.74
CA GLY A 459 34.96 44.03 -22.21
C GLY A 459 34.72 45.19 -21.24
N GLY A 460 34.67 44.89 -19.94
CA GLY A 460 34.58 45.91 -18.88
C GLY A 460 35.78 46.85 -18.87
N ALA A 461 37.00 46.33 -19.06
CA ALA A 461 38.21 47.16 -19.17
C ALA A 461 38.18 48.07 -20.41
N ILE A 462 37.70 47.57 -21.55
CA ILE A 462 37.55 48.36 -22.79
C ILE A 462 36.51 49.46 -22.62
N VAL A 463 35.34 49.16 -22.03
CA VAL A 463 34.29 50.15 -21.76
C VAL A 463 34.80 51.21 -20.78
N LEU A 464 35.54 50.82 -19.75
CA LEU A 464 36.17 51.76 -18.82
C LEU A 464 37.16 52.68 -19.52
N LEU A 465 38.00 52.15 -20.42
CA LEU A 465 38.93 52.93 -21.24
C LEU A 465 38.21 53.89 -22.19
N LEU A 466 37.10 53.49 -22.79
CA LEU A 466 36.27 54.33 -23.65
C LEU A 466 35.57 55.45 -22.87
N ILE A 467 35.08 55.18 -21.66
CA ILE A 467 34.48 56.18 -20.78
C ILE A 467 35.53 57.20 -20.34
N VAL A 468 36.73 56.74 -19.96
CA VAL A 468 37.85 57.61 -19.57
C VAL A 468 38.35 58.44 -20.76
N GLY A 469 38.48 57.83 -21.94
CA GLY A 469 38.86 58.52 -23.18
C GLY A 469 37.80 59.54 -23.65
N GLY A 470 36.52 59.19 -23.55
CA GLY A 470 35.38 60.07 -23.85
C GLY A 470 35.28 61.25 -22.88
N ALA A 471 35.53 61.03 -21.58
CA ALA A 471 35.58 62.09 -20.58
C ALA A 471 36.76 63.05 -20.80
N LEU A 472 37.91 62.55 -21.26
CA LEU A 472 39.08 63.37 -21.63
C LEU A 472 38.83 64.17 -22.91
N ALA A 473 38.17 63.59 -23.92
CA ALA A 473 37.79 64.26 -25.16
C ALA A 473 36.67 65.30 -24.98
N ALA A 474 35.70 65.04 -24.09
CA ALA A 474 34.66 66.01 -23.74
C ALA A 474 35.23 67.21 -22.95
N ARG A 475 36.36 67.02 -22.25
CA ARG A 475 37.06 68.08 -21.52
C ARG A 475 37.92 68.96 -22.45
N SER A 476 38.40 68.44 -23.59
CA SER A 476 39.11 69.23 -24.60
C SER A 476 38.17 70.01 -25.54
N ARG A 477 36.90 69.61 -25.68
CA ARG A 477 35.92 70.29 -26.54
C ARG A 477 35.06 71.36 -25.85
N ARG A 478 35.11 71.50 -24.53
CA ARG A 478 34.31 72.49 -23.76
C ARG A 478 34.96 73.88 -23.58
N LYS A 479 35.93 74.26 -24.43
CA LYS A 479 36.56 75.60 -24.41
C LYS A 479 36.23 76.51 -25.59
N ALA A 480 35.31 76.12 -26.48
CA ALA A 480 34.92 76.98 -27.60
C ALA A 480 33.41 77.05 -27.77
N ARG A 481 32.91 78.29 -27.64
CA ARG A 481 31.65 78.86 -28.13
C ARG A 481 30.35 78.52 -27.39
N ALA A 482 29.97 79.50 -26.57
CA ALA A 482 28.59 79.94 -26.35
C ALA A 482 28.02 80.62 -27.61
N SER A 483 26.72 80.43 -27.89
CA SER A 483 25.70 81.51 -28.02
C SER A 483 24.44 81.05 -28.79
N ALA A 484 23.27 81.24 -28.15
CA ALA A 484 21.97 81.71 -28.63
C ALA A 484 21.04 80.93 -29.62
N HIS A 485 19.83 80.60 -29.09
CA HIS A 485 18.43 80.93 -29.51
C HIS A 485 17.66 80.22 -30.67
N HIS A 486 16.53 79.60 -30.24
CA HIS A 486 15.09 79.59 -30.69
C HIS A 486 14.57 79.11 -32.08
N MET A 487 13.76 78.01 -32.03
CA MET A 487 12.47 77.61 -32.71
C MET A 487 12.25 77.76 -34.25
N PRO A 488 11.26 77.07 -34.90
CA PRO A 488 10.45 75.88 -34.56
C PRO A 488 10.43 74.78 -35.68
N ARG A 489 9.84 73.59 -35.41
CA ARG A 489 9.55 72.58 -36.46
C ARG A 489 8.34 71.70 -36.11
N PRO A 490 7.44 71.41 -37.06
CA PRO A 490 6.40 70.38 -36.93
C PRO A 490 6.78 69.06 -37.64
N ALA A 491 5.89 68.07 -37.44
CA ALA A 491 5.66 66.79 -38.12
C ALA A 491 6.25 65.49 -37.50
N THR A 492 5.29 64.61 -37.18
CA THR A 492 5.25 63.24 -36.61
C THR A 492 5.75 62.15 -37.59
N PRO A 493 5.72 60.81 -37.30
CA PRO A 493 5.20 60.08 -36.12
C PRO A 493 6.14 59.01 -35.50
N ASP A 494 5.79 58.62 -34.27
CA ASP A 494 6.31 57.48 -33.49
C ASP A 494 5.14 56.52 -33.22
N PRO A 495 5.33 55.18 -33.17
CA PRO A 495 4.23 54.22 -33.09
C PRO A 495 3.68 54.09 -31.66
N HIS A 496 2.36 54.06 -31.59
CA HIS A 496 1.56 54.01 -30.37
C HIS A 496 1.81 52.76 -29.52
N LEU A 497 2.10 53.02 -28.25
CA LEU A 497 1.77 52.18 -27.10
C LEU A 497 0.24 52.07 -26.97
N THR A 498 -0.27 50.86 -27.02
CA THR A 498 -1.64 50.49 -26.66
C THR A 498 -1.65 49.85 -25.28
N HIS A 499 -2.23 50.51 -24.28
CA HIS A 499 -2.93 49.85 -23.18
C HIS A 499 -3.96 50.83 -22.59
N ALA A 500 -5.23 50.56 -22.88
CA ALA A 500 -6.38 51.11 -22.19
C ALA A 500 -7.17 49.94 -21.58
N PRO A 501 -7.88 50.15 -20.46
CA PRO A 501 -8.42 49.09 -19.62
C PRO A 501 -9.69 48.50 -20.25
N THR A 502 -9.77 47.17 -20.29
CA THR A 502 -10.99 46.48 -20.70
C THR A 502 -11.98 46.45 -19.54
N VAL A 503 -13.08 47.15 -19.76
CA VAL A 503 -14.33 47.10 -18.99
C VAL A 503 -14.93 45.70 -19.09
N LEU A 504 -15.36 45.16 -17.94
CA LEU A 504 -16.15 43.94 -17.82
C LEU A 504 -17.43 44.05 -18.67
N ALA A 505 -17.55 43.17 -19.66
CA ALA A 505 -18.80 42.91 -20.37
C ALA A 505 -19.49 41.68 -19.76
N ASP A 506 -20.82 41.78 -19.72
CA ASP A 506 -21.79 40.82 -19.18
C ASP A 506 -21.51 39.35 -19.52
N ALA A 507 -21.66 38.50 -18.51
CA ALA A 507 -21.72 37.05 -18.68
C ALA A 507 -23.18 36.61 -18.97
N PRO A 508 -23.45 35.85 -20.05
CA PRO A 508 -24.73 35.19 -20.21
C PRO A 508 -24.73 33.85 -19.45
N THR A 509 -25.65 33.70 -18.48
CA THR A 509 -26.10 32.39 -18.00
C THR A 509 -26.88 31.64 -19.08
N ARG A 510 -26.57 30.34 -19.27
CA ARG A 510 -27.54 29.20 -19.33
C ARG A 510 -26.80 27.94 -19.78
N TYR A 511 -26.34 27.13 -18.83
CA TYR A 511 -26.04 25.73 -19.14
C TYR A 511 -27.37 24.95 -19.13
N ARG A 512 -27.72 24.33 -20.26
CA ARG A 512 -28.79 23.31 -20.32
C ARG A 512 -28.13 21.95 -20.18
N LEU A 513 -28.63 21.15 -19.25
CA LEU A 513 -28.27 19.74 -19.14
C LEU A 513 -29.44 18.90 -19.64
N THR A 514 -29.15 18.05 -20.61
CA THR A 514 -30.03 16.97 -21.03
C THR A 514 -29.73 15.78 -20.14
N VAL A 515 -30.69 15.39 -19.31
CA VAL A 515 -30.55 14.17 -18.49
C VAL A 515 -31.21 13.03 -19.24
N GLN A 516 -30.43 12.00 -19.54
CA GLN A 516 -30.92 10.74 -20.08
C GLN A 516 -31.19 9.76 -18.94
N THR A 517 -32.40 9.23 -18.91
CA THR A 517 -32.76 8.13 -18.02
C THR A 517 -32.12 6.83 -18.48
N VAL A 518 -32.00 5.86 -17.57
CA VAL A 518 -31.49 4.51 -17.89
C VAL A 518 -32.40 3.76 -18.89
N THR A 519 -33.65 4.24 -19.06
CA THR A 519 -34.62 3.76 -20.06
C THR A 519 -34.56 4.50 -21.40
N GLY A 520 -33.69 5.51 -21.56
CA GLY A 520 -33.38 6.17 -22.83
C GLY A 520 -34.17 7.45 -23.12
N GLU A 521 -35.10 7.87 -22.26
CA GLU A 521 -35.82 9.13 -22.43
C GLU A 521 -34.99 10.32 -21.94
N SER A 522 -35.09 11.44 -22.68
CA SER A 522 -34.29 12.65 -22.48
C SER A 522 -35.20 13.85 -22.18
N PHE A 523 -34.87 14.65 -21.17
CA PHE A 523 -35.56 15.93 -20.92
C PHE A 523 -34.59 17.05 -20.53
N GLU A 524 -34.98 18.28 -20.86
CA GLU A 524 -34.23 19.50 -20.54
C GLU A 524 -34.72 20.13 -19.22
N CYS A 525 -33.77 20.44 -18.33
CA CYS A 525 -34.04 21.24 -17.13
C CYS A 525 -33.12 22.47 -17.09
N ALA A 526 -33.67 23.61 -16.68
CA ALA A 526 -32.91 24.83 -16.43
C ALA A 526 -32.41 24.84 -14.98
N VAL A 527 -31.09 24.87 -14.80
CA VAL A 527 -30.45 24.88 -13.48
C VAL A 527 -30.02 26.32 -13.14
N PRO A 528 -30.49 26.93 -12.03
CA PRO A 528 -29.92 28.18 -11.55
C PRO A 528 -28.46 27.98 -11.09
N PRO A 529 -27.60 29.02 -11.15
CA PRO A 529 -26.13 28.89 -11.08
C PRO A 529 -25.54 28.34 -9.76
N GLN A 530 -26.38 27.93 -8.82
CA GLN A 530 -25.98 27.43 -7.51
C GLN A 530 -26.36 25.96 -7.28
N GLY A 531 -26.91 25.27 -8.28
CA GLY A 531 -27.31 23.87 -8.17
C GLY A 531 -28.50 23.67 -7.23
N LEU A 532 -29.12 22.49 -7.29
CA LEU A 532 -30.15 22.10 -6.34
C LEU A 532 -29.46 21.68 -5.03
N SER A 533 -29.11 22.66 -4.19
CA SER A 533 -28.51 22.43 -2.88
C SER A 533 -29.63 22.25 -1.85
N ILE A 534 -29.87 21.00 -1.42
CA ILE A 534 -30.63 20.76 -0.19
C ILE A 534 -29.60 20.72 0.95
N GLY A 535 -29.34 21.89 1.55
CA GLY A 535 -28.41 22.00 2.68
C GLY A 535 -27.62 23.30 2.79
N ARG A 536 -27.86 24.30 1.93
CA ARG A 536 -27.43 25.68 2.22
C ARG A 536 -28.68 26.52 2.37
N ALA A 537 -28.66 27.42 3.34
CA ALA A 537 -29.44 28.62 3.19
C ALA A 537 -28.51 29.70 2.60
N SER A 538 -29.05 30.45 1.67
CA SER A 538 -28.87 31.88 1.58
C SER A 538 -30.24 32.48 1.89
N ASP A 539 -30.32 33.80 2.05
CA ASP A 539 -31.56 34.51 2.44
C ASP A 539 -32.73 34.39 1.42
N ASN A 540 -32.64 33.47 0.44
CA ASN A 540 -33.66 33.11 -0.55
C ASN A 540 -33.96 31.59 -0.65
N ASP A 541 -33.50 30.74 0.28
CA ASP A 541 -33.78 29.30 0.24
C ASP A 541 -35.06 28.92 1.01
N LEU A 542 -35.91 28.09 0.39
CA LEU A 542 -37.12 27.52 1.02
C LEU A 542 -36.79 26.77 2.31
N ALA A 543 -37.66 26.86 3.32
CA ALA A 543 -37.53 26.09 4.56
C ALA A 543 -37.54 24.57 4.28
N LEU A 544 -37.00 23.74 5.20
CA LEU A 544 -37.00 22.29 5.03
C LEU A 544 -38.42 21.74 4.79
N ASP A 545 -39.39 22.22 5.57
CA ASP A 545 -40.77 21.76 5.46
C ASP A 545 -41.38 22.10 4.08
N ASP A 546 -41.11 23.29 3.53
CA ASP A 546 -41.56 23.67 2.18
C ASP A 546 -40.88 22.83 1.08
N ARG A 547 -39.59 22.51 1.26
CA ARG A 547 -38.85 21.62 0.34
C ARG A 547 -39.41 20.21 0.34
N LEU A 548 -39.81 19.68 1.49
CA LEU A 548 -40.46 18.37 1.61
C LEU A 548 -41.84 18.37 0.93
N VAL A 549 -42.63 19.43 1.10
CA VAL A 549 -43.92 19.60 0.40
C VAL A 549 -43.74 19.61 -1.12
N ILE A 550 -42.69 20.27 -1.63
CA ILE A 550 -42.38 20.27 -3.07
C ILE A 550 -42.00 18.86 -3.54
N LEU A 551 -41.17 18.13 -2.78
CA LEU A 551 -40.82 16.75 -3.13
C LEU A 551 -42.05 15.84 -3.18
N GLU A 552 -42.98 15.99 -2.25
CA GLU A 552 -44.26 15.26 -2.25
C GLU A 552 -45.15 15.64 -3.45
N ALA A 553 -45.21 16.92 -3.81
CA ALA A 553 -45.95 17.38 -4.97
C ALA A 553 -45.34 16.88 -6.29
N LEU A 554 -44.02 16.88 -6.40
CA LEU A 554 -43.28 16.35 -7.56
C LEU A 554 -43.44 14.85 -7.69
N GLU A 555 -43.53 14.11 -6.59
CA GLU A 555 -43.69 12.65 -6.62
C GLU A 555 -44.96 12.22 -7.36
N ARG A 556 -46.03 13.00 -7.26
CA ARG A 556 -47.29 12.73 -7.96
C ARG A 556 -47.15 12.84 -9.49
N ARG A 557 -46.20 13.64 -9.98
CA ARG A 557 -46.04 13.96 -11.40
C ARG A 557 -44.84 13.24 -12.03
N HIS A 558 -43.78 13.02 -11.24
CA HIS A 558 -42.51 12.44 -11.68
C HIS A 558 -41.98 11.45 -10.62
N PRO A 559 -42.67 10.32 -10.40
CA PRO A 559 -42.37 9.42 -9.28
C PRO A 559 -40.99 8.76 -9.37
N ASP A 560 -40.45 8.51 -10.56
CA ASP A 560 -39.12 7.89 -10.74
C ASP A 560 -38.00 8.90 -10.47
N LEU A 561 -38.12 10.12 -11.02
CA LEU A 561 -37.19 11.22 -10.75
C LEU A 561 -37.08 11.52 -9.25
N VAL A 562 -38.22 11.57 -8.55
CA VAL A 562 -38.23 11.84 -7.11
C VAL A 562 -37.62 10.70 -6.30
N PHE A 563 -37.80 9.45 -6.75
CA PHE A 563 -37.13 8.31 -6.13
C PHE A 563 -35.60 8.41 -6.24
N ASP A 564 -35.08 8.74 -7.42
CA ASP A 564 -33.64 8.93 -7.64
C ASP A 564 -33.08 10.12 -6.84
N LEU A 565 -33.83 11.23 -6.77
CA LEU A 565 -33.48 12.37 -5.92
C LEU A 565 -33.39 11.98 -4.46
N ARG A 566 -34.34 11.21 -3.93
CA ARG A 566 -34.33 10.76 -2.54
C ARG A 566 -33.19 9.78 -2.24
N LEU A 567 -32.82 8.91 -3.19
CA LEU A 567 -31.62 8.07 -3.08
C LEU A 567 -30.35 8.94 -3.00
N GLY A 568 -30.23 9.96 -3.85
CA GLY A 568 -29.10 10.89 -3.83
C GLY A 568 -28.99 11.73 -2.55
N MET A 569 -30.09 11.88 -1.80
CA MET A 569 -30.12 12.56 -0.51
C MET A 569 -29.65 11.68 0.66
N LEU A 570 -29.43 10.38 0.46
CA LEU A 570 -28.95 9.48 1.52
C LEU A 570 -27.46 9.72 1.85
N PRO A 571 -27.03 9.52 3.11
CA PRO A 571 -25.66 9.78 3.52
C PRO A 571 -24.65 8.79 2.91
N GLN A 572 -23.63 9.30 2.22
CA GLN A 572 -22.61 8.46 1.58
C GLN A 572 -21.47 8.05 2.53
N PRO A 573 -20.76 6.92 2.29
CA PRO A 573 -19.67 6.43 3.15
C PRO A 573 -18.49 7.40 3.30
N TYR A 574 -18.17 8.18 2.26
CA TYR A 574 -17.02 9.10 2.19
C TYR A 574 -17.40 10.58 2.15
N ALA A 575 -18.66 10.91 2.39
CA ALA A 575 -19.09 12.30 2.48
C ALA A 575 -18.58 12.92 3.80
N SER A 576 -17.34 13.40 3.77
CA SER A 576 -16.76 14.23 4.83
C SER A 576 -16.89 15.69 4.39
N LEU A 577 -17.84 16.41 4.97
CA LEU A 577 -17.83 17.87 4.93
C LEU A 577 -17.11 18.36 6.19
N LEU A 578 -15.80 18.54 6.08
CA LEU A 578 -15.11 19.44 6.98
C LEU A 578 -15.41 20.85 6.49
N PRO A 579 -16.01 21.74 7.30
CA PRO A 579 -16.05 23.15 6.94
C PRO A 579 -14.59 23.60 6.78
N SER A 580 -14.21 23.98 5.57
CA SER A 580 -12.91 24.61 5.35
C SER A 580 -12.85 25.88 6.20
N ARG A 581 -11.87 25.97 7.12
CA ARG A 581 -11.65 27.21 7.87
C ARG A 581 -11.39 28.33 6.86
N ARG A 582 -12.13 29.44 6.99
CA ARG A 582 -11.88 30.65 6.20
C ARG A 582 -10.43 31.11 6.42
N PRO A 583 -9.72 31.52 5.36
CA PRO A 583 -8.56 32.41 5.52
C PRO A 583 -9.04 33.68 6.22
N GLY A 584 -8.35 34.11 7.29
CA GLY A 584 -8.79 35.18 8.21
C GLY A 584 -8.85 36.61 7.64
N TRP A 585 -8.96 36.79 6.33
CA TRP A 585 -8.79 38.09 5.65
C TRP A 585 -10.05 38.58 4.93
N ARG A 586 -11.23 37.99 5.20
CA ARG A 586 -12.51 38.40 4.58
C ARG A 586 -13.60 38.57 5.64
N GLU A 587 -13.72 39.79 6.16
CA GLU A 587 -14.72 40.22 7.14
C GLU A 587 -15.87 40.99 6.48
N GLU A 588 -16.71 40.36 5.65
CA GLU A 588 -18.01 40.95 5.31
C GLU A 588 -19.11 39.89 5.18
N GLY A 589 -20.13 40.00 6.04
CA GLY A 589 -21.48 40.29 5.53
C GLY A 589 -22.51 39.17 5.37
N LEU A 590 -22.21 37.88 5.58
CA LEU A 590 -23.23 36.82 5.48
C LEU A 590 -23.31 36.05 6.79
N ARG A 591 -24.42 36.19 7.53
CA ARG A 591 -24.77 35.30 8.64
C ARG A 591 -24.86 33.88 8.07
N GLU A 592 -23.92 33.01 8.42
CA GLU A 592 -23.96 31.62 8.00
C GLU A 592 -25.26 30.99 8.47
N PRO A 593 -26.12 30.49 7.57
CA PRO A 593 -27.20 29.63 8.00
C PRO A 593 -26.59 28.31 8.40
N ARG A 594 -26.60 28.07 9.71
CA ARG A 594 -26.20 26.81 10.30
C ARG A 594 -27.35 25.84 10.09
N VAL A 595 -27.25 24.98 9.07
CA VAL A 595 -28.05 23.75 9.05
C VAL A 595 -27.71 22.99 10.32
N THR A 596 -28.68 22.91 11.22
CA THR A 596 -28.48 22.17 12.47
C THR A 596 -28.33 20.69 12.15
N ILE A 597 -27.59 19.95 12.98
CA ILE A 597 -27.50 18.49 12.86
C ILE A 597 -28.90 17.87 12.86
N ASP A 598 -29.85 18.48 13.58
CA ASP A 598 -31.23 18.03 13.64
C ASP A 598 -32.01 18.31 12.35
N GLU A 599 -31.83 19.46 11.71
CA GLU A 599 -32.42 19.74 10.39
C GLU A 599 -31.87 18.79 9.32
N TYR A 600 -30.55 18.51 9.35
CA TYR A 600 -29.93 17.51 8.48
C TYR A 600 -30.51 16.09 8.71
N ARG A 601 -30.62 15.66 9.98
CA ARG A 601 -31.23 14.37 10.33
C ARG A 601 -32.69 14.27 9.87
N ARG A 602 -33.47 15.35 10.02
CA ARG A 602 -34.86 15.42 9.56
C ARG A 602 -34.96 15.29 8.04
N ALA A 603 -34.10 15.99 7.29
CA ALA A 603 -34.08 15.93 5.83
C ALA A 603 -33.72 14.53 5.31
N VAL A 604 -32.66 13.92 5.87
CA VAL A 604 -32.22 12.56 5.53
C VAL A 604 -33.26 11.52 5.91
N GLY A 605 -33.89 11.66 7.09
CA GLY A 605 -34.97 10.78 7.53
C GLY A 605 -36.16 10.82 6.58
N ALA A 606 -36.63 12.02 6.22
CA ALA A 606 -37.75 12.19 5.29
C ALA A 606 -37.45 11.65 3.88
N ALA A 607 -36.22 11.82 3.39
CA ALA A 607 -35.79 11.24 2.12
C ALA A 607 -35.81 9.70 2.16
N ALA A 608 -35.28 9.09 3.23
CA ALA A 608 -35.31 7.64 3.42
C ALA A 608 -36.75 7.10 3.54
N ASP A 609 -37.60 7.77 4.32
CA ASP A 609 -39.00 7.40 4.52
C ASP A 609 -39.78 7.41 3.20
N GLY A 610 -39.63 8.49 2.42
CA GLY A 610 -40.26 8.62 1.11
C GLY A 610 -39.73 7.62 0.09
N ALA A 611 -38.43 7.33 0.08
CA ALA A 611 -37.84 6.35 -0.83
C ALA A 611 -38.31 4.92 -0.51
N ILE A 612 -38.35 4.55 0.78
CA ILE A 612 -38.83 3.23 1.20
C ILE A 612 -40.32 3.08 0.92
N ALA A 613 -41.12 4.13 1.18
CA ALA A 613 -42.55 4.13 0.88
C ALA A 613 -42.82 3.90 -0.61
N SER A 614 -42.12 4.62 -1.47
CA SER A 614 -42.29 4.53 -2.93
C SER A 614 -41.68 3.25 -3.54
N ALA A 615 -40.83 2.54 -2.78
CA ALA A 615 -40.30 1.24 -3.17
C ALA A 615 -41.21 0.06 -2.77
N ARG A 616 -42.21 0.26 -1.91
CA ARG A 616 -43.09 -0.85 -1.45
C ARG A 616 -43.79 -1.51 -2.64
N GLY A 617 -43.45 -2.77 -2.89
CA GLY A 617 -44.03 -3.54 -3.99
C GLY A 617 -43.35 -3.34 -5.35
N ASN A 618 -42.32 -2.50 -5.46
CA ASN A 618 -41.55 -2.28 -6.67
C ASN A 618 -40.16 -2.93 -6.56
N ALA A 619 -39.90 -3.94 -7.39
CA ALA A 619 -38.67 -4.73 -7.33
C ALA A 619 -37.41 -3.94 -7.68
N GLU A 620 -37.51 -2.96 -8.59
CA GLU A 620 -36.35 -2.16 -9.03
C GLU A 620 -35.93 -1.18 -7.94
N ARG A 621 -36.90 -0.47 -7.36
CA ARG A 621 -36.66 0.48 -6.28
C ARG A 621 -36.16 -0.20 -5.00
N LEU A 622 -36.71 -1.38 -4.66
CA LEU A 622 -36.20 -2.17 -3.54
C LEU A 622 -34.76 -2.63 -3.77
N ALA A 623 -34.41 -3.05 -4.99
CA ALA A 623 -33.04 -3.42 -5.33
C ALA A 623 -32.08 -2.22 -5.18
N ALA A 624 -32.45 -1.04 -5.67
CA ALA A 624 -31.66 0.19 -5.53
C ALA A 624 -31.43 0.58 -4.06
N LEU A 625 -32.48 0.51 -3.22
CA LEU A 625 -32.35 0.79 -1.78
C LEU A 625 -31.45 -0.21 -1.04
N ILE A 626 -31.40 -1.48 -1.48
CA ILE A 626 -30.48 -2.47 -0.92
C ILE A 626 -29.02 -2.14 -1.28
N GLU A 627 -28.75 -1.59 -2.46
CA GLU A 627 -27.41 -1.15 -2.83
C GLU A 627 -26.95 0.04 -1.98
N GLU A 628 -27.86 0.98 -1.69
CA GLU A 628 -27.64 2.14 -0.80
C GLU A 628 -27.90 1.86 0.70
N LEU A 629 -27.87 0.59 1.12
CA LEU A 629 -28.22 0.18 2.49
C LEU A 629 -27.41 0.90 3.57
N ASP A 630 -26.15 1.25 3.31
CA ASP A 630 -25.32 2.00 4.27
C ASP A 630 -25.87 3.43 4.51
N GLY A 631 -26.41 4.09 3.48
CA GLY A 631 -27.09 5.38 3.61
C GLY A 631 -28.40 5.26 4.38
N VAL A 632 -29.19 4.23 4.08
CA VAL A 632 -30.44 3.93 4.82
C VAL A 632 -30.17 3.64 6.30
N ARG A 633 -29.07 2.94 6.61
CA ARG A 633 -28.60 2.69 7.98
C ARG A 633 -28.24 3.97 8.71
N LYS A 634 -27.45 4.84 8.07
CA LYS A 634 -27.07 6.15 8.62
C LYS A 634 -28.29 7.06 8.85
N ALA A 635 -29.34 6.89 8.04
CA ALA A 635 -30.64 7.54 8.23
C ALA A 635 -31.50 6.93 9.36
N GLY A 636 -31.08 5.81 9.96
CA GLY A 636 -31.84 5.11 11.01
C GLY A 636 -33.12 4.43 10.51
N ARG A 637 -33.15 3.97 9.25
CA ARG A 637 -34.34 3.36 8.61
C ARG A 637 -34.12 1.93 8.10
N GLU A 638 -33.09 1.25 8.61
CA GLU A 638 -32.80 -0.14 8.24
C GLU A 638 -33.98 -1.09 8.52
N GLU A 639 -34.61 -0.99 9.70
CA GLU A 639 -35.76 -1.84 10.05
C GLU A 639 -36.95 -1.65 9.10
N MET A 640 -37.26 -0.40 8.76
CA MET A 640 -38.36 -0.06 7.85
C MET A 640 -38.13 -0.62 6.43
N LEU A 641 -36.89 -0.60 5.95
CA LEU A 641 -36.54 -1.24 4.68
C LEU A 641 -36.66 -2.77 4.77
N LEU A 642 -36.19 -3.38 5.88
CA LEU A 642 -36.30 -4.82 6.10
C LEU A 642 -37.77 -5.28 6.19
N GLU A 643 -38.65 -4.47 6.76
CA GLU A 643 -40.10 -4.70 6.76
C GLU A 643 -40.70 -4.64 5.35
N ALA A 644 -40.31 -3.63 4.56
CA ALA A 644 -40.75 -3.51 3.17
C ALA A 644 -40.31 -4.72 2.33
N LEU A 645 -39.07 -5.19 2.53
CA LEU A 645 -38.54 -6.41 1.90
C LEU A 645 -39.27 -7.67 2.38
N ALA A 646 -39.59 -7.77 3.67
CA ALA A 646 -40.35 -8.89 4.21
C ALA A 646 -41.79 -8.91 3.65
N ALA A 647 -42.45 -7.76 3.55
CA ALA A 647 -43.76 -7.63 2.94
C ALA A 647 -43.72 -8.02 1.45
N PHE A 648 -42.69 -7.59 0.72
CA PHE A 648 -42.47 -7.99 -0.66
C PHE A 648 -42.27 -9.51 -0.79
N ALA A 649 -41.44 -10.12 0.07
CA ALA A 649 -41.14 -11.54 0.04
C ALA A 649 -42.37 -12.44 0.32
N ARG A 650 -43.28 -11.99 1.20
CA ARG A 650 -44.54 -12.69 1.55
C ARG A 650 -45.57 -12.66 0.42
N ARG A 651 -45.58 -11.59 -0.40
CA ARG A 651 -46.52 -11.44 -1.52
C ARG A 651 -46.10 -12.28 -2.74
N ARG A 652 -47.08 -12.61 -3.58
CA ARG A 652 -46.90 -13.50 -4.75
C ARG A 652 -46.59 -12.70 -6.01
N TYR A 653 -45.36 -12.20 -6.11
CA TYR A 653 -44.80 -11.57 -7.31
C TYR A 653 -44.26 -12.59 -8.31
N ALA A 654 -44.09 -12.16 -9.57
CA ALA A 654 -43.45 -12.95 -10.62
C ALA A 654 -41.98 -13.28 -10.27
N ASP A 655 -41.47 -14.40 -10.78
CA ASP A 655 -40.17 -14.95 -10.40
C ASP A 655 -38.99 -14.05 -10.83
N ASP A 656 -39.13 -13.27 -11.89
CA ASP A 656 -38.18 -12.27 -12.36
C ASP A 656 -38.06 -11.07 -11.40
N ALA A 657 -39.21 -10.55 -10.92
CA ALA A 657 -39.26 -9.49 -9.91
C ALA A 657 -38.65 -9.96 -8.58
N ARG A 658 -38.90 -11.23 -8.19
CA ARG A 658 -38.29 -11.83 -7.00
C ARG A 658 -36.78 -12.02 -7.15
N ASP A 659 -36.31 -12.52 -8.29
CA ASP A 659 -34.87 -12.71 -8.56
C ASP A 659 -34.11 -11.39 -8.51
N ARG A 660 -34.68 -10.31 -9.04
CA ARG A 660 -34.07 -8.98 -9.02
C ARG A 660 -33.75 -8.51 -7.60
N VAL A 661 -34.73 -8.54 -6.70
CA VAL A 661 -34.53 -8.18 -5.29
C VAL A 661 -33.55 -9.16 -4.62
N ARG A 662 -33.70 -10.46 -4.88
CA ARG A 662 -32.84 -11.51 -4.33
C ARG A 662 -31.37 -11.33 -4.71
N ARG A 663 -31.10 -10.88 -5.94
CA ARG A 663 -29.76 -10.58 -6.45
C ARG A 663 -29.11 -9.42 -5.70
N ALA A 664 -29.85 -8.34 -5.48
CA ALA A 664 -29.38 -7.20 -4.70
C ALA A 664 -29.05 -7.62 -3.26
N VAL A 665 -29.93 -8.40 -2.62
CA VAL A 665 -29.66 -8.97 -1.27
C VAL A 665 -28.41 -9.84 -1.27
N ARG A 666 -28.21 -10.71 -2.27
CA ARG A 666 -27.01 -11.56 -2.37
C ARG A 666 -25.72 -10.73 -2.47
N LYS A 667 -25.70 -9.73 -3.35
CA LYS A 667 -24.55 -8.83 -3.52
C LYS A 667 -24.24 -8.10 -2.21
N ARG A 668 -25.27 -7.64 -1.50
CA ARG A 668 -25.09 -6.97 -0.21
C ARG A 668 -24.59 -7.89 0.90
N LEU A 669 -25.14 -9.09 1.04
CA LEU A 669 -24.66 -10.10 2.00
C LEU A 669 -23.16 -10.39 1.80
N ARG A 670 -22.72 -10.50 0.54
CA ARG A 670 -21.31 -10.68 0.21
C ARG A 670 -20.45 -9.49 0.61
N LEU A 671 -20.90 -8.26 0.33
CA LEU A 671 -20.17 -7.04 0.72
C LEU A 671 -20.05 -6.91 2.24
N ASP A 672 -21.11 -7.23 2.99
CA ASP A 672 -21.04 -7.30 4.43
C ASP A 672 -20.03 -8.38 4.86
N GLU A 673 -20.11 -9.61 4.35
CA GLU A 673 -19.12 -10.67 4.65
C GLU A 673 -17.66 -10.30 4.30
N GLN A 674 -17.41 -9.59 3.20
CA GLN A 674 -16.06 -9.18 2.77
C GLN A 674 -15.47 -8.06 3.63
N ARG A 675 -16.29 -7.13 4.14
CA ARG A 675 -15.83 -6.04 5.01
C ARG A 675 -15.38 -6.53 6.39
N TRP A 676 -15.82 -7.72 6.80
CA TRP A 676 -15.62 -8.26 8.16
C TRP A 676 -14.77 -9.54 8.15
N GLN A 677 -13.58 -9.56 7.53
CA GLN A 677 -12.63 -10.70 7.50
C GLN A 677 -12.09 -11.17 8.89
N ARG A 678 -12.86 -11.03 9.98
CA ARG A 678 -12.54 -11.43 11.36
C ARG A 678 -13.81 -11.92 12.09
N PRO A 679 -13.70 -12.74 13.15
CA PRO A 679 -14.82 -13.46 13.76
C PRO A 679 -15.62 -12.54 14.69
N PHE A 680 -16.45 -11.67 14.13
CA PHE A 680 -17.51 -11.00 14.90
C PHE A 680 -18.88 -11.57 14.49
N PRO A 681 -19.84 -11.69 15.43
CA PRO A 681 -21.17 -12.16 15.11
C PRO A 681 -21.81 -11.28 14.03
N LEU A 682 -22.34 -11.90 12.97
CA LEU A 682 -23.12 -11.22 11.94
C LEU A 682 -24.18 -10.35 12.61
N ARG A 683 -24.29 -9.07 12.21
CA ARG A 683 -25.32 -8.16 12.71
C ARG A 683 -26.71 -8.81 12.58
N PRO A 684 -27.65 -8.59 13.51
CA PRO A 684 -29.01 -9.12 13.41
C PRO A 684 -29.68 -8.86 12.05
N SER A 685 -29.40 -7.71 11.43
CA SER A 685 -29.91 -7.36 10.10
C SER A 685 -29.32 -8.21 8.96
N ALA A 686 -28.06 -8.65 9.07
CA ALA A 686 -27.46 -9.57 8.10
C ALA A 686 -28.13 -10.96 8.15
N LEU A 687 -28.47 -11.45 9.35
CA LEU A 687 -29.26 -12.67 9.53
C LEU A 687 -30.67 -12.53 8.93
N GLN A 688 -31.29 -11.36 9.09
CA GLN A 688 -32.60 -11.07 8.49
C GLN A 688 -32.54 -10.99 6.96
N LEU A 689 -31.51 -10.35 6.39
CA LEU A 689 -31.25 -10.35 4.95
C LEU A 689 -31.00 -11.76 4.42
N ALA A 690 -30.29 -12.62 5.16
CA ALA A 690 -30.08 -14.02 4.79
C ALA A 690 -31.40 -14.83 4.78
N ARG A 691 -32.29 -14.58 5.75
CA ARG A 691 -33.65 -15.16 5.75
C ARG A 691 -34.46 -14.67 4.56
N LEU A 692 -34.41 -13.37 4.24
CA LEU A 692 -35.09 -12.79 3.09
C LEU A 692 -34.54 -13.32 1.76
N TYR A 693 -33.22 -13.52 1.64
CA TYR A 693 -32.60 -14.14 0.48
C TYR A 693 -33.15 -15.55 0.19
N ARG A 694 -33.42 -16.33 1.24
CA ARG A 694 -34.07 -17.65 1.10
C ARG A 694 -35.54 -17.50 0.73
N ALA A 695 -36.26 -16.61 1.39
CA ALA A 695 -37.68 -16.37 1.13
C ALA A 695 -37.95 -15.87 -0.30
N LEU A 696 -37.06 -15.06 -0.88
CA LEU A 696 -37.17 -14.51 -2.23
C LEU A 696 -36.81 -15.51 -3.34
N ALA A 697 -36.49 -16.77 -3.02
CA ALA A 697 -36.14 -17.76 -4.03
C ALA A 697 -37.25 -17.91 -5.10
N PRO A 698 -36.91 -17.81 -6.41
CA PRO A 698 -37.86 -18.11 -7.48
C PRO A 698 -38.41 -19.52 -7.34
N ARG A 699 -39.67 -19.73 -7.73
CA ARG A 699 -40.31 -21.05 -7.68
C ARG A 699 -39.77 -21.95 -8.77
N ASP A 700 -39.52 -21.40 -9.95
CA ASP A 700 -38.86 -22.13 -11.02
C ASP A 700 -37.39 -22.44 -10.64
N PRO A 701 -36.99 -23.72 -10.50
CA PRO A 701 -35.62 -24.08 -10.17
C PRO A 701 -34.61 -23.67 -11.25
N VAL A 702 -35.04 -23.52 -12.50
CA VAL A 702 -34.17 -23.02 -13.58
C VAL A 702 -33.80 -21.55 -13.30
N LEU A 703 -34.79 -20.71 -13.00
CA LEU A 703 -34.56 -19.29 -12.66
C LEU A 703 -33.78 -19.14 -11.34
N ARG A 704 -34.08 -20.00 -10.35
CA ARG A 704 -33.44 -19.99 -9.03
C ARG A 704 -31.93 -20.23 -9.08
N HIS A 705 -31.47 -21.03 -10.04
CA HIS A 705 -30.09 -21.52 -10.10
C HIS A 705 -29.26 -20.99 -11.28
N ALA A 706 -29.90 -20.39 -12.30
CA ALA A 706 -29.23 -19.86 -13.51
C ALA A 706 -28.02 -18.97 -13.21
N TRP A 707 -28.14 -18.08 -12.22
CA TRP A 707 -27.08 -17.14 -11.85
C TRP A 707 -25.74 -17.81 -11.47
N MET A 708 -25.74 -19.06 -10.99
CA MET A 708 -24.51 -19.78 -10.67
C MET A 708 -23.71 -20.18 -11.91
N PHE A 709 -24.31 -20.10 -13.09
CA PHE A 709 -23.72 -20.43 -14.38
C PHE A 709 -23.46 -19.18 -15.24
N ASP A 710 -23.69 -17.97 -14.71
CA ASP A 710 -23.51 -16.70 -15.42
C ASP A 710 -22.11 -16.10 -15.27
N ALA A 711 -21.26 -16.72 -14.44
CA ALA A 711 -19.85 -16.39 -14.26
C ALA A 711 -19.05 -17.66 -13.95
N PHE A 712 -17.77 -17.71 -14.30
CA PHE A 712 -16.89 -18.81 -13.89
C PHE A 712 -16.82 -18.91 -12.37
N MET A 713 -16.70 -17.77 -11.69
CA MET A 713 -16.69 -17.62 -10.23
C MET A 713 -17.76 -16.61 -9.77
N PRO A 714 -19.04 -17.00 -9.67
CA PRO A 714 -20.09 -16.13 -9.16
C PRO A 714 -19.91 -15.90 -7.65
N ASP A 715 -20.44 -14.79 -7.14
CA ASP A 715 -20.41 -14.47 -5.72
C ASP A 715 -21.39 -15.35 -4.93
N LEU A 716 -20.82 -16.27 -4.16
CA LEU A 716 -21.53 -17.13 -3.24
C LEU A 716 -21.66 -16.42 -1.88
N PRO A 717 -22.84 -16.47 -1.23
CA PRO A 717 -22.95 -16.15 0.19
C PRO A 717 -22.11 -17.14 1.01
N GLY A 718 -21.34 -16.64 1.98
CA GLY A 718 -20.37 -17.40 2.78
C GLY A 718 -18.94 -16.97 2.45
N ALA A 719 -18.25 -16.41 3.44
CA ALA A 719 -16.88 -15.92 3.32
C ALA A 719 -15.87 -17.07 3.11
N LEU A 720 -15.59 -17.40 1.85
CA LEU A 720 -14.44 -18.24 1.48
C LEU A 720 -13.34 -17.33 0.95
N SER A 721 -12.24 -17.20 1.70
CA SER A 721 -11.03 -16.46 1.29
C SER A 721 -10.20 -17.24 0.26
N ASN A 722 -10.29 -18.57 0.29
CA ASN A 722 -9.53 -19.46 -0.57
C ASN A 722 -10.26 -19.77 -1.90
N THR A 723 -9.63 -19.40 -3.03
CA THR A 723 -10.14 -19.61 -4.40
C THR A 723 -10.39 -21.08 -4.73
N LYS A 724 -9.55 -22.01 -4.25
CA LYS A 724 -9.73 -23.47 -4.46
C LYS A 724 -10.90 -24.03 -3.65
N ALA A 725 -11.06 -23.61 -2.40
CA ALA A 725 -12.19 -24.00 -1.56
C ALA A 725 -13.52 -23.48 -2.14
N ARG A 726 -13.52 -22.23 -2.62
CA ARG A 726 -14.66 -21.61 -3.32
C ARG A 726 -15.04 -22.37 -4.58
N ASP A 727 -14.08 -22.84 -5.39
CA ASP A 727 -14.38 -23.66 -6.57
C ASP A 727 -15.03 -24.99 -6.19
N ARG A 728 -14.56 -25.67 -5.13
CA ARG A 728 -15.14 -26.93 -4.65
C ARG A 728 -16.60 -26.76 -4.22
N VAL A 729 -16.89 -25.74 -3.41
CA VAL A 729 -18.24 -25.44 -2.92
C VAL A 729 -19.16 -25.06 -4.09
N LEU A 730 -18.70 -24.19 -4.98
CA LEU A 730 -19.44 -23.80 -6.19
C LEU A 730 -19.78 -24.99 -7.08
N ARG A 731 -18.84 -25.92 -7.29
CA ARG A 731 -19.09 -27.15 -8.05
C ARG A 731 -20.17 -28.02 -7.40
N ARG A 732 -20.14 -28.18 -6.08
CA ARG A 732 -21.17 -28.92 -5.33
C ARG A 732 -22.56 -28.28 -5.47
N HIS A 733 -22.64 -26.95 -5.38
CA HIS A 733 -23.89 -26.22 -5.60
C HIS A 733 -24.43 -26.35 -7.03
N ARG A 734 -23.56 -26.26 -8.04
CA ARG A 734 -23.95 -26.45 -9.46
C ARG A 734 -24.48 -27.86 -9.71
N ILE A 735 -23.84 -28.90 -9.16
CA ILE A 735 -24.31 -30.29 -9.28
C ILE A 735 -25.68 -30.48 -8.61
N ARG A 736 -25.85 -29.94 -7.40
CA ARG A 736 -27.13 -29.99 -6.67
C ARG A 736 -28.25 -29.30 -7.45
N ALA A 737 -27.96 -28.15 -8.05
CA ALA A 737 -28.91 -27.42 -8.89
C ALA A 737 -29.37 -28.25 -10.10
N ILE A 738 -28.45 -28.92 -10.79
CA ILE A 738 -28.82 -29.80 -11.93
C ILE A 738 -29.75 -30.93 -11.45
N ARG A 739 -29.41 -31.60 -10.34
CA ARG A 739 -30.26 -32.68 -9.79
C ARG A 739 -31.66 -32.19 -9.41
N GLU A 740 -31.76 -31.01 -8.81
CA GLU A 740 -33.04 -30.39 -8.47
C GLU A 740 -33.87 -30.06 -9.72
N ILE A 741 -33.24 -29.48 -10.74
CA ILE A 741 -33.90 -29.14 -12.00
C ILE A 741 -34.41 -30.39 -12.71
N VAL A 742 -33.62 -31.46 -12.76
CA VAL A 742 -34.07 -32.73 -13.37
C VAL A 742 -35.24 -33.33 -12.60
N ARG A 743 -35.21 -33.32 -11.26
CA ARG A 743 -36.34 -33.81 -10.45
C ARG A 743 -37.63 -33.03 -10.70
N ALA A 744 -37.53 -31.71 -10.91
CA ALA A 744 -38.70 -30.84 -11.02
C ALA A 744 -39.21 -30.67 -12.46
N ARG A 745 -38.33 -30.73 -13.47
CA ARG A 745 -38.63 -30.37 -14.86
C ARG A 745 -38.13 -31.40 -15.88
N GLY A 746 -37.55 -32.50 -15.41
CA GLY A 746 -36.89 -33.49 -16.27
C GLY A 746 -35.67 -32.94 -16.98
N ILE A 747 -35.16 -33.72 -17.93
CA ILE A 747 -34.05 -33.34 -18.81
C ILE A 747 -34.34 -32.06 -19.63
N PRO A 748 -35.57 -31.77 -20.11
CA PRO A 748 -35.89 -30.50 -20.75
C PRO A 748 -35.56 -29.27 -19.88
N GLY A 749 -35.58 -29.41 -18.54
CA GLY A 749 -35.16 -28.37 -17.62
C GLY A 749 -33.67 -28.03 -17.69
N VAL A 750 -32.81 -29.01 -17.95
CA VAL A 750 -31.35 -28.82 -18.09
C VAL A 750 -31.02 -28.05 -19.38
N PHE A 751 -31.73 -28.33 -20.47
CA PHE A 751 -31.58 -27.59 -21.72
C PHE A 751 -32.07 -26.15 -21.59
N ARG A 752 -33.21 -25.90 -20.93
CA ARG A 752 -33.67 -24.54 -20.61
C ARG A 752 -32.70 -23.77 -19.72
N LEU A 753 -32.02 -24.45 -18.78
CA LEU A 753 -30.93 -23.83 -18.01
C LEU A 753 -29.74 -23.48 -18.91
N GLY A 754 -29.38 -24.36 -19.84
CA GLY A 754 -28.32 -24.13 -20.82
C GLY A 754 -28.58 -22.94 -21.74
N GLU A 755 -29.82 -22.77 -22.22
CA GLU A 755 -30.25 -21.63 -23.05
C GLU A 755 -30.18 -20.30 -22.30
N ARG A 756 -30.41 -20.33 -20.98
CA ARG A 756 -30.47 -19.13 -20.14
C ARG A 756 -29.12 -18.74 -19.54
N ALA A 757 -28.25 -19.71 -19.26
CA ALA A 757 -26.97 -19.47 -18.62
C ALA A 757 -26.00 -18.77 -19.57
N ARG A 758 -25.29 -17.73 -19.08
CA ARG A 758 -24.24 -17.06 -19.87
C ARG A 758 -23.12 -18.02 -20.29
N PHE A 759 -22.84 -19.05 -19.49
CA PHE A 759 -21.84 -20.08 -19.80
C PHE A 759 -22.47 -21.49 -19.84
N PRO A 760 -23.08 -21.88 -20.98
CA PRO A 760 -23.74 -23.19 -21.14
C PRO A 760 -22.79 -24.38 -20.92
N ARG A 761 -21.48 -24.22 -21.21
CA ARG A 761 -20.45 -25.24 -20.94
C ARG A 761 -20.37 -25.64 -19.47
N LEU A 762 -20.62 -24.70 -18.54
CA LEU A 762 -20.64 -24.98 -17.10
C LEU A 762 -21.86 -25.82 -16.72
N VAL A 763 -22.99 -25.61 -17.39
CA VAL A 763 -24.19 -26.46 -17.25
C VAL A 763 -23.85 -27.87 -17.70
N GLY A 764 -23.27 -28.04 -18.90
CA GLY A 764 -22.85 -29.35 -19.40
C GLY A 764 -21.87 -30.08 -18.49
N THR A 765 -20.88 -29.36 -17.94
CA THR A 765 -19.90 -29.94 -17.00
C THR A 765 -20.56 -30.38 -15.69
N ALA A 766 -21.49 -29.58 -15.16
CA ALA A 766 -22.23 -29.92 -13.95
C ALA A 766 -23.20 -31.09 -14.19
N THR A 767 -23.82 -31.17 -15.37
CA THR A 767 -24.69 -32.26 -15.81
C THR A 767 -23.95 -33.59 -15.89
N ALA A 768 -22.76 -33.61 -16.51
CA ALA A 768 -21.93 -34.81 -16.55
C ALA A 768 -21.58 -35.32 -15.14
N ARG A 769 -21.24 -34.40 -14.24
CA ARG A 769 -20.91 -34.73 -12.83
C ARG A 769 -22.13 -35.03 -11.97
N ALA A 770 -23.33 -34.66 -12.40
CA ALA A 770 -24.56 -34.99 -11.71
C ALA A 770 -24.92 -36.48 -11.82
N GLY A 771 -24.33 -37.20 -12.78
CA GLY A 771 -24.53 -38.63 -13.01
C GLY A 771 -25.78 -38.93 -13.84
N LEU A 772 -26.16 -38.03 -14.76
CA LEU A 772 -27.29 -38.23 -15.66
C LEU A 772 -26.88 -39.15 -16.82
N ASP A 773 -27.79 -40.06 -17.23
CA ASP A 773 -27.53 -40.98 -18.34
C ASP A 773 -27.32 -40.19 -19.65
N PRO A 774 -26.14 -40.29 -20.30
CA PRO A 774 -25.89 -39.66 -21.58
C PRO A 774 -26.93 -40.01 -22.66
N ARG A 775 -27.53 -41.21 -22.61
CA ARG A 775 -28.54 -41.67 -23.58
C ARG A 775 -29.81 -40.82 -23.50
N ASP A 776 -30.24 -40.46 -22.30
CA ASP A 776 -31.46 -39.67 -22.13
C ASP A 776 -31.24 -38.20 -22.53
N LEU A 777 -30.02 -37.67 -22.34
CA LEU A 777 -29.62 -36.35 -22.85
C LEU A 777 -29.57 -36.30 -24.38
N ILE A 778 -29.05 -37.36 -25.01
CA ILE A 778 -28.99 -37.50 -26.47
C ILE A 778 -30.40 -37.62 -27.06
N ARG A 779 -31.29 -38.42 -26.45
CA ARG A 779 -32.69 -38.53 -26.89
C ARG A 779 -33.43 -37.19 -26.86
N GLU A 780 -33.30 -36.43 -25.78
CA GLU A 780 -33.91 -35.09 -25.66
C GLU A 780 -33.29 -34.08 -26.65
N ALA A 781 -31.98 -34.14 -26.91
CA ALA A 781 -31.32 -33.29 -27.89
C ALA A 781 -31.80 -33.58 -29.33
N ILE A 782 -32.03 -34.86 -29.66
CA ILE A 782 -32.57 -35.28 -30.95
C ILE A 782 -34.03 -34.83 -31.09
N SER A 783 -34.87 -35.00 -30.06
CA SER A 783 -36.29 -34.60 -30.12
C SER A 783 -36.53 -33.09 -30.18
N ARG A 784 -35.52 -32.26 -29.84
CA ARG A 784 -35.58 -30.80 -29.94
C ARG A 784 -35.10 -30.26 -31.29
N ASN A 785 -34.31 -31.05 -32.02
CA ASN A 785 -33.74 -30.70 -33.33
C ASN A 785 -34.44 -31.41 -34.50
N ALA A 786 -35.37 -32.32 -34.20
CA ALA A 786 -36.37 -32.87 -35.12
C ALA A 786 -37.62 -32.00 -35.08
#